data_AF-A0A0F9GKH4-F1
#
_entry.id   AF-A0A0F9GKH4-F1
#
_cell.length_a   1.000
_cell.length_b   1.000
_cell.length_c   1.000
_cell.angle_alpha   90.00
_cell.angle_beta   90.00
_cell.angle_gamma   90.00
#
_symmetry.space_group_name_H-M   'P 1'
#
loop_
_entity.id
_entity.type
_entity.pdbx_description
1 polymer ?
#
loop_
_entity_poly.entity_id
_entity_poly.type
_entity_poly.pdbx_seq_one_letter_code
_entity_poly.pdbx_strand_id
1 'polypeptide(L)'
;SLTDCYSTCSVTMTRTGTGGSDDVEYCGGLIGSLPRPSITISGCYTTGDVTAVGDDDVNSIGGFIGLILNGVTMNKCYTTGDVAVTAGDDATDIGGFAGAAVGAGTISNCYSRGDVTVTPTDVDFSLDIGGFVGGLASLVLDDCYSTGLLTVTFGVSNIGGFCGFNNNGTITNCFWDTQTSGEATSDGGTGKTTAQMKTEATFTDAGWDFTTIWGIEAVTNDGYPALGAVGTAPTVTTQAVSSIAAETATGNGNITDLGSPNPTAHGVCYNTAGSPTVDDDRTDEGEQVSTGAFTSSMTSLSINTLYYVKAYASNAVDTVYGSEVTFTTLGVPTIITKTCESVVGETATGRGDITVIGNPTPTAHGHCWNTSTNPTTSDSSVDNGAASAIGTFTSAITGLTPGTAYYTRAFATNTQGTVYGDNVYFVASTDRAGFTWDEDSNLRSFDQNAIERQYIHTDDVDDTPVNGATTDPISSNWAYDHVAAADPHTGYVLESLFDAQTVIHATSDNTPVALTVTAQTLVGRLTGGNISAVTIGIANDNILQVDHTSPADDDYAKFTTAGLEGRSYQELVNDISGVIKATDVEVSELSTATYDDVQDYMNFHGNRTLMSGGGFTDNGDGTAAVAAGTGWCKETDSDTAVGRFFDFSADNSVSLTDQVTNYLYVDYNGGTPQ
;
A
#
# COMPACT_ATOMS: atom_id res chain seq x y z
N SER A 1 16.95 -33.64 30.44
CA SER A 1 16.10 -32.44 30.49
C SER A 1 14.72 -32.81 29.98
N LEU A 2 13.70 -32.04 30.36
CA LEU A 2 12.36 -32.10 29.78
C LEU A 2 12.06 -30.70 29.24
N THR A 3 11.70 -30.58 27.97
CA THR A 3 11.53 -29.28 27.32
C THR A 3 10.32 -29.34 26.40
N ASP A 4 9.43 -28.35 26.50
CA ASP A 4 8.22 -28.20 25.67
C ASP A 4 7.32 -29.46 25.67
N CYS A 5 7.23 -30.12 26.82
CA CYS A 5 6.43 -31.32 27.02
C CYS A 5 5.16 -30.99 27.81
N TYR A 6 4.07 -31.72 27.56
CA TYR A 6 2.83 -31.50 28.30
C TYR A 6 2.03 -32.76 28.56
N SER A 7 1.15 -32.70 29.56
CA SER A 7 0.16 -33.75 29.86
C SER A 7 -1.21 -33.12 30.07
N THR A 8 -2.20 -33.57 29.32
CA THR A 8 -3.61 -33.17 29.49
C THR A 8 -4.46 -34.29 30.11
N CYS A 9 -3.87 -35.45 30.36
CA CYS A 9 -4.57 -36.59 30.93
C CYS A 9 -4.68 -36.47 32.45
N SER A 10 -5.84 -36.82 32.99
CA SER A 10 -6.00 -36.94 34.43
C SER A 10 -5.23 -38.16 34.94
N VAL A 11 -4.55 -38.00 36.08
CA VAL A 11 -3.78 -39.05 36.75
C VAL A 11 -4.54 -39.45 38.01
N THR A 12 -4.90 -40.74 38.13
CA THR A 12 -5.54 -41.27 39.32
C THR A 12 -4.66 -42.33 39.97
N MET A 13 -4.30 -42.11 41.23
CA MET A 13 -3.64 -43.08 42.10
C MET A 13 -4.66 -43.59 43.12
N THR A 14 -4.83 -44.92 43.20
CA THR A 14 -5.77 -45.54 44.15
C THR A 14 -5.10 -46.71 44.86
N ARG A 15 -4.96 -46.61 46.18
CA ARG A 15 -4.50 -47.71 47.04
C ARG A 15 -5.70 -48.53 47.52
N THR A 16 -5.60 -49.85 47.43
CA THR A 16 -6.66 -50.79 47.85
C THR A 16 -6.08 -51.91 48.71
N GLY A 17 -5.69 -51.62 49.96
CA GLY A 17 -5.21 -52.67 50.86
C GLY A 17 -4.78 -52.19 52.26
N THR A 18 -5.24 -52.89 53.29
CA THR A 18 -4.97 -52.61 54.72
C THR A 18 -3.70 -53.32 55.23
N GLY A 19 -2.57 -53.19 54.55
CA GLY A 19 -1.43 -54.09 54.80
C GLY A 19 -0.03 -53.51 54.67
N GLY A 20 0.45 -52.84 55.72
CA GLY A 20 1.83 -52.92 56.22
C GLY A 20 2.88 -51.94 55.67
N SER A 21 3.15 -50.90 56.47
CA SER A 21 4.40 -50.12 56.64
C SER A 21 5.18 -49.64 55.40
N ASP A 22 5.27 -48.31 55.30
CA ASP A 22 6.37 -47.49 54.75
C ASP A 22 6.54 -47.43 53.21
N ASP A 23 5.48 -47.56 52.41
CA ASP A 23 5.59 -47.33 50.97
C ASP A 23 5.32 -45.86 50.61
N VAL A 24 6.36 -45.17 50.13
CA VAL A 24 6.28 -43.73 49.83
C VAL A 24 5.60 -43.47 48.47
N GLU A 25 4.38 -42.95 48.49
CA GLU A 25 3.60 -42.67 47.28
C GLU A 25 3.77 -41.23 46.79
N TYR A 26 4.27 -41.07 45.55
CA TYR A 26 4.43 -39.77 44.89
C TYR A 26 3.60 -39.69 43.61
N CYS A 27 2.75 -38.68 43.51
CA CYS A 27 1.90 -38.48 42.33
C CYS A 27 2.04 -37.07 41.79
N GLY A 28 2.25 -36.96 40.48
CA GLY A 28 2.27 -35.70 39.75
C GLY A 28 1.61 -35.84 38.39
N GLY A 29 0.98 -34.77 37.90
CA GLY A 29 0.31 -34.78 36.60
C GLY A 29 1.26 -35.02 35.41
N LEU A 30 2.54 -34.65 35.56
CA LEU A 30 3.59 -34.96 34.58
C LEU A 30 4.67 -35.89 35.15
N ILE A 31 5.03 -35.71 36.43
CA ILE A 31 6.18 -36.39 37.03
C ILE A 31 5.86 -36.82 38.46
N GLY A 32 5.94 -38.13 38.74
CA GLY A 32 5.78 -38.64 40.10
C GLY A 32 6.91 -38.20 41.05
N SER A 33 8.17 -38.48 40.70
CA SER A 33 9.32 -38.13 41.54
C SER A 33 10.58 -37.82 40.73
N LEU A 34 11.39 -36.88 41.23
CA LEU A 34 12.72 -36.52 40.72
C LEU A 34 13.82 -36.91 41.73
N PRO A 35 14.36 -38.15 41.63
CA PRO A 35 15.33 -38.65 42.60
C PRO A 35 16.79 -38.23 42.35
N ARG A 36 17.12 -37.58 41.23
CA ARG A 36 18.51 -37.27 40.82
C ARG A 36 18.74 -35.76 40.70
N PRO A 37 19.93 -35.25 41.08
CA PRO A 37 20.29 -33.84 40.90
C PRO A 37 20.49 -33.46 39.43
N SER A 38 20.43 -32.15 39.16
CA SER A 38 20.77 -31.54 37.87
C SER A 38 19.80 -31.83 36.73
N ILE A 39 18.51 -31.94 37.04
CA ILE A 39 17.44 -32.07 36.05
C ILE A 39 16.98 -30.66 35.63
N THR A 40 16.97 -30.41 34.32
CA THR A 40 16.42 -29.17 33.75
C THR A 40 15.05 -29.43 33.14
N ILE A 41 14.05 -28.63 33.51
CA ILE A 41 12.67 -28.69 32.99
C ILE A 41 12.27 -27.30 32.48
N SER A 42 11.79 -27.18 31.25
CA SER A 42 11.35 -25.86 30.76
C SER A 42 10.24 -25.91 29.73
N GLY A 43 9.36 -24.90 29.69
CA GLY A 43 8.27 -24.81 28.71
C GLY A 43 7.20 -25.90 28.84
N CYS A 44 7.18 -26.61 29.98
CA CYS A 44 6.33 -27.78 30.18
C CYS A 44 5.04 -27.44 30.95
N TYR A 45 3.93 -28.12 30.65
CA TYR A 45 2.66 -27.85 31.35
C TYR A 45 1.75 -29.06 31.58
N THR A 46 0.84 -28.93 32.54
CA THR A 46 -0.21 -29.93 32.82
C THR A 46 -1.60 -29.31 32.91
N THR A 47 -2.60 -29.96 32.34
CA THR A 47 -4.00 -29.51 32.46
C THR A 47 -4.95 -30.61 32.94
N GLY A 48 -4.50 -31.85 33.03
CA GLY A 48 -5.29 -32.96 33.56
C GLY A 48 -5.26 -33.00 35.08
N ASP A 49 -6.36 -33.41 35.69
CA ASP A 49 -6.52 -33.46 37.14
C ASP A 49 -5.68 -34.57 37.77
N VAL A 50 -5.20 -34.34 38.99
CA VAL A 50 -4.49 -35.33 39.80
C VAL A 50 -5.39 -35.75 40.94
N THR A 51 -5.76 -37.03 40.97
CA THR A 51 -6.56 -37.63 42.05
C THR A 51 -5.74 -38.68 42.79
N ALA A 52 -5.63 -38.55 44.11
CA ALA A 52 -5.00 -39.55 44.97
C ALA A 52 -5.99 -40.03 46.03
N VAL A 53 -6.21 -41.34 46.12
CA VAL A 53 -7.10 -41.98 47.10
C VAL A 53 -6.35 -43.12 47.78
N GLY A 54 -6.11 -43.01 49.09
CA GLY A 54 -5.40 -44.02 49.88
C GLY A 54 -5.86 -44.05 51.33
N ASP A 55 -5.76 -45.22 51.96
CA ASP A 55 -6.13 -45.46 53.36
C ASP A 55 -4.97 -45.28 54.35
N ASP A 56 -3.70 -45.39 53.92
CA ASP A 56 -2.49 -44.94 54.64
C ASP A 56 -1.40 -44.51 53.61
N ASP A 57 -0.45 -43.64 53.97
CA ASP A 57 0.81 -43.35 53.25
C ASP A 57 0.78 -42.55 51.92
N VAL A 58 -0.19 -41.66 51.70
CA VAL A 58 -0.07 -40.68 50.60
C VAL A 58 0.96 -39.62 51.03
N ASN A 59 2.12 -39.54 50.37
CA ASN A 59 3.26 -38.75 50.88
C ASN A 59 3.47 -37.41 50.16
N SER A 60 3.50 -37.38 48.82
CA SER A 60 3.67 -36.10 48.10
C SER A 60 2.88 -36.04 46.80
N ILE A 61 1.91 -35.13 46.75
CA ILE A 61 0.98 -34.99 45.63
C ILE A 61 1.04 -33.57 45.08
N GLY A 62 1.34 -33.44 43.78
CA GLY A 62 1.33 -32.17 43.09
C GLY A 62 0.58 -32.20 41.77
N GLY A 63 0.01 -31.08 41.34
CA GLY A 63 -0.62 -30.99 40.03
C GLY A 63 0.38 -31.19 38.89
N PHE A 64 1.63 -30.77 39.06
CA PHE A 64 2.71 -30.94 38.09
C PHE A 64 3.71 -32.04 38.50
N ILE A 65 4.28 -31.94 39.71
CA ILE A 65 5.27 -32.89 40.27
C ILE A 65 4.85 -33.38 41.66
N GLY A 66 4.95 -34.69 41.93
CA GLY A 66 4.78 -35.21 43.28
C GLY A 66 5.91 -34.80 44.22
N LEU A 67 7.13 -35.32 43.98
CA LEU A 67 8.30 -35.03 44.82
C LEU A 67 9.56 -34.63 44.02
N ILE A 68 10.27 -33.63 44.54
CA ILE A 68 11.64 -33.29 44.14
C ILE A 68 12.58 -33.58 45.32
N LEU A 69 13.49 -34.55 45.17
CA LEU A 69 14.42 -34.95 46.24
C LEU A 69 15.79 -34.29 46.15
N ASN A 70 16.27 -34.12 44.92
CA ASN A 70 17.60 -33.63 44.65
C ASN A 70 17.49 -32.56 43.57
N GLY A 71 17.27 -31.29 43.96
CA GLY A 71 17.63 -30.09 43.19
C GLY A 71 17.31 -30.06 41.69
N VAL A 72 16.31 -29.28 41.29
CA VAL A 72 15.91 -29.06 39.88
C VAL A 72 16.29 -27.66 39.39
N THR A 73 16.44 -27.48 38.08
CA THR A 73 16.35 -26.15 37.44
C THR A 73 15.12 -26.15 36.56
N MET A 74 14.08 -25.44 36.97
CA MET A 74 12.80 -25.40 36.27
C MET A 74 12.45 -23.98 35.86
N ASN A 75 11.97 -23.81 34.62
CA ASN A 75 11.62 -22.48 34.12
C ASN A 75 10.46 -22.49 33.11
N LYS A 76 9.50 -21.55 33.21
CA LYS A 76 8.37 -21.42 32.28
C LYS A 76 7.49 -22.67 32.25
N CYS A 77 7.06 -23.13 33.43
CA CYS A 77 6.18 -24.29 33.56
C CYS A 77 4.89 -23.95 34.29
N TYR A 78 3.79 -24.65 33.96
CA TYR A 78 2.53 -24.38 34.63
C TYR A 78 1.62 -25.59 34.78
N THR A 79 0.69 -25.51 35.73
CA THR A 79 -0.41 -26.47 35.86
C THR A 79 -1.75 -25.78 36.06
N THR A 80 -2.79 -26.31 35.43
CA THR A 80 -4.18 -25.88 35.60
C THR A 80 -5.12 -27.00 36.00
N GLY A 81 -4.64 -28.25 36.07
CA GLY A 81 -5.45 -29.38 36.50
C GLY A 81 -5.66 -29.37 38.01
N ASP A 82 -6.84 -29.79 38.46
CA ASP A 82 -7.20 -29.80 39.88
C ASP A 82 -6.48 -30.93 40.61
N VAL A 83 -6.20 -30.73 41.90
CA VAL A 83 -5.59 -31.73 42.78
C VAL A 83 -6.61 -32.16 43.82
N ALA A 84 -7.05 -33.41 43.76
CA ALA A 84 -8.00 -33.99 44.72
C ALA A 84 -7.34 -35.13 45.50
N VAL A 85 -7.25 -34.97 46.82
CA VAL A 85 -6.63 -35.96 47.70
C VAL A 85 -7.62 -36.44 48.74
N THR A 86 -7.82 -37.75 48.79
CA THR A 86 -8.43 -38.47 49.92
C THR A 86 -7.32 -39.24 50.63
N ALA A 87 -6.80 -38.69 51.73
CA ALA A 87 -5.62 -39.22 52.45
C ALA A 87 -6.00 -39.87 53.79
N GLY A 88 -5.22 -40.86 54.21
CA GLY A 88 -5.23 -41.47 55.55
C GLY A 88 -4.03 -41.02 56.40
N ASP A 89 -3.63 -41.84 57.38
CA ASP A 89 -2.56 -41.55 58.35
C ASP A 89 -1.18 -41.28 57.68
N ASP A 90 -0.39 -40.40 58.32
CA ASP A 90 0.97 -39.92 58.03
C ASP A 90 1.17 -38.62 57.18
N ALA A 91 2.39 -38.05 57.27
CA ALA A 91 2.75 -36.70 56.81
C ALA A 91 2.67 -36.53 55.28
N THR A 92 1.62 -35.85 54.81
CA THR A 92 1.40 -35.56 53.38
C THR A 92 1.75 -34.12 53.00
N ASP A 93 2.59 -33.97 51.98
CA ASP A 93 2.83 -32.72 51.27
C ASP A 93 1.92 -32.61 50.03
N ILE A 94 1.03 -31.62 50.00
CA ILE A 94 0.07 -31.42 48.90
C ILE A 94 0.24 -30.03 48.33
N GLY A 95 0.52 -29.94 47.03
CA GLY A 95 0.63 -28.65 46.36
C GLY A 95 -0.12 -28.58 45.04
N GLY A 96 -0.59 -27.39 44.69
CA GLY A 96 -1.17 -27.18 43.36
C GLY A 96 -0.14 -27.43 42.24
N PHE A 97 1.10 -26.99 42.41
CA PHE A 97 2.21 -27.25 41.47
C PHE A 97 3.03 -28.48 41.86
N ALA A 98 3.61 -28.47 43.06
CA ALA A 98 4.47 -29.55 43.55
C ALA A 98 4.03 -30.02 44.94
N GLY A 99 4.00 -31.34 45.18
CA GLY A 99 3.78 -31.87 46.53
C GLY A 99 4.89 -31.39 47.46
N ALA A 100 6.09 -31.94 47.30
CA ALA A 100 7.28 -31.48 48.01
C ALA A 100 8.45 -31.11 47.08
N ALA A 101 9.16 -30.05 47.45
CA ALA A 101 10.30 -29.52 46.73
C ALA A 101 11.53 -29.41 47.65
N VAL A 102 12.45 -30.37 47.55
CA VAL A 102 13.61 -30.51 48.44
C VAL A 102 14.94 -30.45 47.68
N GLY A 103 15.94 -29.85 48.35
CA GLY A 103 17.33 -29.82 47.90
C GLY A 103 17.70 -28.58 47.10
N ALA A 104 18.98 -28.45 46.75
CA ALA A 104 19.51 -27.24 46.11
C ALA A 104 19.07 -27.15 44.64
N GLY A 105 18.18 -26.22 44.32
CA GLY A 105 17.65 -25.99 42.97
C GLY A 105 16.86 -24.69 42.87
N THR A 106 16.29 -24.43 41.69
CA THR A 106 15.46 -23.26 41.40
C THR A 106 14.26 -23.67 40.56
N ILE A 107 13.06 -23.24 40.96
CA ILE A 107 11.87 -23.22 40.12
C ILE A 107 11.53 -21.75 39.90
N SER A 108 11.51 -21.31 38.64
CA SER A 108 11.22 -19.92 38.32
C SER A 108 10.27 -19.72 37.16
N ASN A 109 9.58 -18.58 37.15
CA ASN A 109 8.62 -18.24 36.11
C ASN A 109 7.56 -19.34 35.91
N CYS A 110 6.96 -19.81 37.00
CA CYS A 110 6.01 -20.93 36.97
C CYS A 110 4.70 -20.59 37.67
N TYR A 111 3.61 -21.26 37.31
CA TYR A 111 2.33 -21.01 37.99
C TYR A 111 1.43 -22.23 38.17
N SER A 112 0.54 -22.15 39.16
CA SER A 112 -0.50 -23.14 39.44
C SER A 112 -1.87 -22.49 39.56
N ARG A 113 -2.86 -23.02 38.86
CA ARG A 113 -4.25 -22.50 38.91
C ARG A 113 -5.31 -23.53 39.28
N GLY A 114 -4.98 -24.82 39.28
CA GLY A 114 -5.92 -25.86 39.64
C GLY A 114 -6.28 -25.79 41.12
N ASP A 115 -7.54 -26.08 41.44
CA ASP A 115 -8.03 -26.12 42.80
C ASP A 115 -7.43 -27.30 43.56
N VAL A 116 -7.17 -27.14 44.85
CA VAL A 116 -6.64 -28.22 45.70
C VAL A 116 -7.69 -28.58 46.74
N THR A 117 -8.23 -29.79 46.64
CA THR A 117 -9.22 -30.33 47.55
C THR A 117 -8.63 -31.48 48.35
N VAL A 118 -8.64 -31.35 49.68
CA VAL A 118 -8.12 -32.38 50.60
C VAL A 118 -9.21 -32.81 51.57
N THR A 119 -9.59 -34.09 51.47
CA THR A 119 -10.59 -34.75 52.32
C THR A 119 -9.91 -35.89 53.06
N PRO A 120 -9.43 -35.69 54.29
CA PRO A 120 -8.72 -36.73 55.00
C PRO A 120 -9.71 -37.77 55.54
N THR A 121 -9.18 -38.91 55.93
CA THR A 121 -9.92 -39.98 56.60
C THR A 121 -9.51 -40.15 58.05
N ASP A 122 -8.37 -39.57 58.46
CA ASP A 122 -7.89 -39.44 59.85
C ASP A 122 -7.64 -37.96 60.23
N VAL A 123 -7.68 -37.64 61.52
CA VAL A 123 -7.58 -36.30 62.10
C VAL A 123 -6.37 -36.11 63.03
N ASP A 124 -5.54 -37.13 63.26
CA ASP A 124 -4.46 -37.10 64.26
C ASP A 124 -3.10 -36.56 63.75
N PHE A 125 -3.02 -35.98 62.54
CA PHE A 125 -1.75 -35.61 61.89
C PHE A 125 -1.75 -34.21 61.23
N SER A 126 -0.55 -33.69 60.96
CA SER A 126 -0.33 -32.39 60.31
C SER A 126 -0.02 -32.60 58.83
N LEU A 127 -0.77 -31.92 57.97
CA LEU A 127 -0.54 -31.90 56.52
C LEU A 127 0.03 -30.54 56.10
N ASP A 128 0.90 -30.55 55.10
CA ASP A 128 1.49 -29.34 54.52
C ASP A 128 0.84 -29.09 53.15
N ILE A 129 -0.06 -28.10 53.09
CA ILE A 129 -0.92 -27.84 51.94
C ILE A 129 -0.65 -26.45 51.38
N GLY A 130 -0.21 -26.37 50.13
CA GLY A 130 0.06 -25.10 49.46
C GLY A 130 -0.64 -24.94 48.11
N GLY A 131 -1.05 -23.72 47.78
CA GLY A 131 -1.57 -23.41 46.44
C GLY A 131 -0.55 -23.61 45.32
N PHE A 132 0.75 -23.49 45.63
CA PHE A 132 1.86 -23.80 44.72
C PHE A 132 2.65 -25.02 45.20
N VAL A 133 3.17 -25.01 46.42
CA VAL A 133 3.98 -26.11 46.96
C VAL A 133 3.51 -26.52 48.36
N GLY A 134 3.36 -27.82 48.62
CA GLY A 134 3.05 -28.33 49.96
C GLY A 134 4.21 -28.08 50.92
N GLY A 135 5.29 -28.85 50.76
CA GLY A 135 6.52 -28.74 51.55
C GLY A 135 7.72 -28.21 50.76
N LEU A 136 8.41 -27.20 51.27
CA LEU A 136 9.61 -26.61 50.66
C LEU A 136 10.81 -26.76 51.59
N ALA A 137 11.96 -27.24 51.07
CA ALA A 137 13.19 -27.30 51.86
C ALA A 137 14.45 -27.04 51.02
N SER A 138 15.19 -25.98 51.37
CA SER A 138 16.48 -25.58 50.76
C SER A 138 16.45 -25.24 49.26
N LEU A 139 15.29 -25.26 48.61
CA LEU A 139 15.08 -24.92 47.20
C LEU A 139 14.68 -23.45 47.04
N VAL A 140 14.96 -22.86 45.87
CA VAL A 140 14.59 -21.48 45.53
C VAL A 140 13.34 -21.45 44.64
N LEU A 141 12.31 -20.73 45.06
CA LEU A 141 11.17 -20.34 44.24
C LEU A 141 11.29 -18.85 43.89
N ASP A 142 11.20 -18.53 42.61
CA ASP A 142 11.42 -17.19 42.09
C ASP A 142 10.42 -16.85 40.98
N ASP A 143 9.78 -15.69 41.03
CA ASP A 143 8.79 -15.27 40.03
C ASP A 143 7.70 -16.33 39.73
N CYS A 144 7.11 -16.91 40.78
CA CYS A 144 6.06 -17.93 40.64
C CYS A 144 4.74 -17.47 41.24
N TYR A 145 3.61 -18.04 40.81
CA TYR A 145 2.33 -17.72 41.43
C TYR A 145 1.30 -18.85 41.53
N SER A 146 0.36 -18.73 42.46
CA SER A 146 -0.80 -19.62 42.61
C SER A 146 -2.14 -18.90 42.71
N THR A 147 -3.21 -19.51 42.20
CA THR A 147 -4.58 -18.95 42.29
C THR A 147 -5.66 -19.95 42.68
N GLY A 148 -5.40 -21.27 42.62
CA GLY A 148 -6.42 -22.29 42.88
C GLY A 148 -7.00 -22.22 44.28
N LEU A 149 -8.30 -22.52 44.39
CA LEU A 149 -9.02 -22.59 45.67
C LEU A 149 -8.49 -23.74 46.51
N LEU A 150 -8.19 -23.46 47.79
CA LEU A 150 -7.86 -24.49 48.76
C LEU A 150 -9.11 -24.89 49.54
N THR A 151 -9.51 -26.15 49.45
CA THR A 151 -10.63 -26.72 50.19
C THR A 151 -10.16 -27.86 51.09
N VAL A 152 -10.04 -27.59 52.39
CA VAL A 152 -9.57 -28.55 53.39
C VAL A 152 -10.63 -28.74 54.47
N THR A 153 -11.05 -29.99 54.72
CA THR A 153 -12.24 -30.28 55.55
C THR A 153 -11.93 -30.60 57.03
N PHE A 154 -10.93 -29.96 57.65
CA PHE A 154 -10.49 -30.18 59.05
C PHE A 154 -9.32 -29.24 59.43
N GLY A 155 -8.94 -29.16 60.72
CA GLY A 155 -8.29 -27.97 61.30
C GLY A 155 -6.92 -28.11 61.98
N VAL A 156 -5.99 -28.94 61.50
CA VAL A 156 -4.61 -29.01 62.04
C VAL A 156 -3.48 -29.06 60.98
N SER A 157 -3.76 -28.63 59.75
CA SER A 157 -2.77 -28.56 58.66
C SER A 157 -2.09 -27.19 58.56
N ASN A 158 -0.85 -27.17 58.07
CA ASN A 158 -0.19 -25.95 57.61
C ASN A 158 -0.73 -25.63 56.21
N ILE A 159 -1.71 -24.73 56.16
CA ILE A 159 -2.34 -24.31 54.90
C ILE A 159 -1.77 -22.96 54.51
N GLY A 160 -1.26 -22.86 53.29
CA GLY A 160 -0.76 -21.61 52.74
C GLY A 160 -1.23 -21.36 51.31
N GLY A 161 -1.62 -20.12 51.03
CA GLY A 161 -2.05 -19.74 49.68
C GLY A 161 -0.99 -19.98 48.59
N PHE A 162 0.31 -19.99 48.94
CA PHE A 162 1.43 -20.32 48.05
C PHE A 162 2.21 -21.56 48.52
N CYS A 163 2.86 -21.46 49.68
CA CYS A 163 3.63 -22.53 50.34
C CYS A 163 2.93 -22.97 51.63
N GLY A 164 2.74 -24.28 51.82
CA GLY A 164 2.19 -24.87 53.05
C GLY A 164 3.18 -24.80 54.20
N PHE A 165 4.35 -25.41 54.05
CA PHE A 165 5.44 -25.41 55.04
C PHE A 165 6.80 -25.16 54.39
N ASN A 166 7.59 -24.26 54.96
CA ASN A 166 8.89 -23.86 54.45
C ASN A 166 10.02 -24.08 55.47
N ASN A 167 10.81 -25.12 55.22
CA ASN A 167 11.99 -25.48 55.99
C ASN A 167 13.29 -25.00 55.32
N ASN A 168 13.60 -23.71 55.47
CA ASN A 168 14.79 -23.05 54.91
C ASN A 168 14.85 -23.01 53.37
N GLY A 169 13.71 -23.10 52.68
CA GLY A 169 13.60 -22.70 51.28
C GLY A 169 13.61 -21.18 51.13
N THR A 170 13.97 -20.69 49.94
CA THR A 170 13.97 -19.26 49.62
C THR A 170 12.82 -18.98 48.66
N ILE A 171 11.92 -18.07 49.02
CA ILE A 171 10.79 -17.67 48.17
C ILE A 171 10.93 -16.18 47.89
N THR A 172 11.17 -15.83 46.62
CA THR A 172 11.40 -14.45 46.16
C THR A 172 10.40 -14.12 45.06
N ASN A 173 9.82 -12.91 45.07
CA ASN A 173 8.91 -12.43 44.04
C ASN A 173 7.74 -13.37 43.68
N CYS A 174 7.36 -14.25 44.61
CA CYS A 174 6.27 -15.21 44.40
C CYS A 174 4.98 -14.69 45.01
N PHE A 175 3.86 -14.91 44.32
CA PHE A 175 2.57 -14.35 44.69
C PHE A 175 1.47 -15.41 44.78
N TRP A 176 0.45 -15.14 45.59
CA TRP A 176 -0.81 -15.87 45.50
C TRP A 176 -2.00 -14.91 45.55
N ASP A 177 -3.09 -15.34 44.94
CA ASP A 177 -4.35 -14.62 45.01
C ASP A 177 -5.10 -14.95 46.31
N THR A 178 -5.17 -13.99 47.22
CA THR A 178 -5.80 -14.14 48.55
C THR A 178 -7.33 -14.29 48.50
N GLN A 179 -7.96 -13.99 47.36
CA GLN A 179 -9.41 -14.03 47.20
C GLN A 179 -9.87 -15.31 46.51
N THR A 180 -9.17 -15.76 45.46
CA THR A 180 -9.53 -17.01 44.77
C THR A 180 -9.04 -18.24 45.53
N SER A 181 -7.86 -18.17 46.17
CA SER A 181 -7.35 -19.30 46.96
C SER A 181 -8.15 -19.57 48.24
N GLY A 182 -8.88 -18.57 48.73
CA GLY A 182 -9.53 -18.61 50.04
C GLY A 182 -8.57 -18.37 51.21
N GLU A 183 -7.26 -18.24 50.97
CA GLU A 183 -6.25 -18.16 52.03
C GLU A 183 -5.64 -16.77 52.21
N ALA A 184 -5.68 -16.29 53.46
CA ALA A 184 -5.10 -15.01 53.86
C ALA A 184 -3.59 -15.08 54.14
N THR A 185 -3.04 -16.27 54.40
CA THR A 185 -1.66 -16.47 54.85
C THR A 185 -0.95 -17.57 54.07
N SER A 186 0.38 -17.60 54.15
CA SER A 186 1.23 -18.64 53.58
C SER A 186 2.60 -18.62 54.26
N ASP A 187 3.33 -19.75 54.28
CA ASP A 187 4.69 -19.84 54.82
C ASP A 187 5.76 -19.34 53.82
N GLY A 188 5.48 -18.20 53.20
CA GLY A 188 6.32 -17.54 52.20
C GLY A 188 5.53 -17.03 50.99
N GLY A 189 6.20 -16.23 50.16
CA GLY A 189 5.57 -15.47 49.09
C GLY A 189 4.85 -14.22 49.61
N THR A 190 4.14 -13.51 48.74
CA THR A 190 3.34 -12.33 49.09
C THR A 190 1.91 -12.43 48.55
N GLY A 191 0.93 -12.33 49.45
CA GLY A 191 -0.48 -12.33 49.06
C GLY A 191 -0.86 -11.05 48.32
N LYS A 192 -1.63 -11.21 47.24
CA LYS A 192 -2.17 -10.13 46.41
C LYS A 192 -3.68 -10.33 46.28
N THR A 193 -4.43 -9.26 46.04
CA THR A 193 -5.85 -9.38 45.66
C THR A 193 -5.97 -9.82 44.20
N THR A 194 -7.13 -10.31 43.77
CA THR A 194 -7.40 -10.63 42.36
C THR A 194 -7.15 -9.44 41.45
N ALA A 195 -7.56 -8.23 41.87
CA ALA A 195 -7.29 -7.03 41.08
C ALA A 195 -5.78 -6.77 40.92
N GLN A 196 -4.99 -6.95 41.98
CA GLN A 196 -3.53 -6.81 41.92
C GLN A 196 -2.90 -7.90 41.05
N MET A 197 -3.36 -9.15 41.18
CA MET A 197 -2.87 -10.30 40.40
C MET A 197 -3.20 -10.20 38.90
N LYS A 198 -4.18 -9.38 38.51
CA LYS A 198 -4.51 -9.09 37.11
C LYS A 198 -3.95 -7.75 36.61
N THR A 199 -3.06 -7.12 37.39
CA THR A 199 -2.42 -5.84 37.03
C THR A 199 -0.92 -6.06 36.77
N GLU A 200 -0.45 -5.75 35.55
CA GLU A 200 0.96 -5.93 35.13
C GLU A 200 1.96 -5.24 36.05
N ALA A 201 1.69 -4.00 36.45
CA ALA A 201 2.57 -3.23 37.35
C ALA A 201 2.89 -3.97 38.66
N THR A 202 1.97 -4.80 39.18
CA THR A 202 2.22 -5.62 40.37
C THR A 202 3.43 -6.53 40.23
N PHE A 203 3.69 -7.03 39.01
CA PHE A 203 4.74 -7.98 38.71
C PHE A 203 6.00 -7.28 38.20
N THR A 204 5.87 -6.27 37.33
CA THR A 204 7.03 -5.52 36.84
C THR A 204 7.72 -4.71 37.94
N ASP A 205 6.97 -4.19 38.92
CA ASP A 205 7.54 -3.55 40.13
C ASP A 205 8.33 -4.55 41.00
N ALA A 206 7.99 -5.85 40.91
CA ALA A 206 8.74 -6.93 41.57
C ALA A 206 9.90 -7.46 40.73
N GLY A 207 10.06 -6.99 39.48
CA GLY A 207 11.15 -7.34 38.58
C GLY A 207 10.84 -8.45 37.58
N TRP A 208 9.57 -8.87 37.42
CA TRP A 208 9.21 -9.89 36.43
C TRP A 208 9.43 -9.39 34.99
N ASP A 209 9.89 -10.29 34.11
CA ASP A 209 10.12 -9.99 32.70
C ASP A 209 8.84 -10.12 31.85
N PHE A 210 8.15 -8.99 31.65
CA PHE A 210 7.00 -8.85 30.74
C PHE A 210 7.39 -8.50 29.30
N THR A 211 8.68 -8.45 29.00
CA THR A 211 9.17 -8.22 27.63
C THR A 211 9.35 -9.53 26.87
N THR A 212 9.76 -10.61 27.55
CA THR A 212 10.06 -11.89 26.88
C THR A 212 9.49 -13.16 27.54
N ILE A 213 8.94 -13.08 28.76
CA ILE A 213 8.48 -14.28 29.49
C ILE A 213 6.97 -14.25 29.75
N TRP A 214 6.50 -13.15 30.33
CA TRP A 214 5.13 -13.00 30.81
C TRP A 214 4.36 -11.99 29.97
N GLY A 215 3.03 -12.14 29.94
CA GLY A 215 2.11 -11.10 29.50
C GLY A 215 0.76 -11.23 30.20
N ILE A 216 -0.01 -10.15 30.25
CA ILE A 216 -1.39 -10.13 30.77
C ILE A 216 -2.30 -9.63 29.67
N GLU A 217 -3.30 -10.44 29.34
CA GLU A 217 -4.35 -10.09 28.40
C GLU A 217 -5.70 -10.45 29.01
N ALA A 218 -6.71 -9.60 28.85
CA ALA A 218 -7.99 -9.75 29.55
C ALA A 218 -8.68 -11.12 29.35
N VAL A 219 -8.43 -11.77 28.21
CA VAL A 219 -9.04 -13.06 27.82
C VAL A 219 -8.11 -14.25 28.01
N THR A 220 -6.80 -14.04 28.03
CA THR A 220 -5.80 -15.12 28.15
C THR A 220 -5.60 -15.42 29.62
N ASN A 221 -5.63 -16.71 29.99
CA ASN A 221 -5.42 -17.15 31.38
C ASN A 221 -6.30 -16.40 32.40
N ASP A 222 -7.51 -16.01 32.00
CA ASP A 222 -8.44 -15.19 32.78
C ASP A 222 -7.85 -13.85 33.27
N GLY A 223 -6.97 -13.22 32.48
CA GLY A 223 -6.37 -11.93 32.84
C GLY A 223 -5.26 -12.01 33.91
N TYR A 224 -4.85 -13.22 34.32
CA TYR A 224 -3.64 -13.43 35.10
C TYR A 224 -2.41 -13.53 34.18
N PRO A 225 -1.18 -13.31 34.69
CA PRO A 225 0.04 -13.50 33.89
C PRO A 225 0.07 -14.85 33.19
N ALA A 226 0.32 -14.86 31.89
CA ALA A 226 0.46 -16.08 31.10
C ALA A 226 1.87 -16.17 30.53
N LEU A 227 2.40 -17.40 30.46
CA LEU A 227 3.69 -17.67 29.84
C LEU A 227 3.55 -17.62 28.31
N GLY A 228 4.46 -16.93 27.63
CA GLY A 228 4.50 -16.91 26.16
C GLY A 228 3.43 -16.02 25.51
N ALA A 229 2.79 -15.12 26.25
CA ALA A 229 2.10 -13.97 25.66
C ALA A 229 3.17 -13.02 25.08
N VAL A 230 3.57 -13.29 23.84
CA VAL A 230 4.58 -12.49 23.12
C VAL A 230 3.98 -11.10 22.89
N GLY A 231 4.72 -10.06 23.27
CA GLY A 231 4.31 -8.69 22.98
C GLY A 231 3.90 -8.52 21.52
N THR A 232 2.87 -7.73 21.27
CA THR A 232 2.37 -7.45 19.92
C THR A 232 2.95 -6.13 19.44
N ALA A 233 3.40 -6.08 18.18
CA ALA A 233 3.80 -4.82 17.56
C ALA A 233 2.57 -3.90 17.37
N PRO A 234 2.73 -2.57 17.34
CA PRO A 234 1.61 -1.69 17.06
C PRO A 234 1.11 -1.86 15.63
N THR A 235 -0.03 -1.26 15.31
CA THR A 235 -0.46 -1.10 13.91
C THR A 235 -0.73 0.36 13.60
N VAL A 236 -0.26 0.82 12.44
CA VAL A 236 -0.36 2.22 12.03
C VAL A 236 -0.68 2.31 10.53
N THR A 237 -1.46 3.32 10.17
CA THR A 237 -1.80 3.64 8.77
C THR A 237 -1.31 5.05 8.43
N THR A 238 -0.90 5.25 7.18
CA THR A 238 -0.51 6.57 6.65
C THR A 238 -1.69 7.17 5.89
N GLN A 239 -1.98 8.45 6.10
CA GLN A 239 -2.94 9.20 5.30
C GLN A 239 -2.23 10.21 4.39
N ALA A 240 -2.98 10.79 3.44
CA ALA A 240 -2.45 11.78 2.51
C ALA A 240 -1.81 12.97 3.25
N VAL A 241 -0.67 13.45 2.75
CA VAL A 241 0.01 14.63 3.27
C VAL A 241 -0.84 15.88 3.00
N SER A 242 -0.87 16.81 3.96
CA SER A 242 -1.63 18.06 3.89
C SER A 242 -0.74 19.29 4.11
N SER A 243 -1.31 20.49 3.94
CA SER A 243 -0.61 21.78 4.20
C SER A 243 0.76 21.90 3.51
N ILE A 244 0.85 21.43 2.26
CA ILE A 244 2.09 21.40 1.48
C ILE A 244 2.50 22.82 1.10
N ALA A 245 3.74 23.19 1.43
CA ALA A 245 4.37 24.46 1.08
C ALA A 245 5.73 24.22 0.41
N ALA A 246 6.51 25.29 0.20
CA ALA A 246 7.81 25.21 -0.46
C ALA A 246 8.85 24.41 0.33
N GLU A 247 8.85 24.52 1.66
CA GLU A 247 9.86 23.92 2.54
C GLU A 247 9.24 23.18 3.75
N THR A 248 7.91 23.08 3.80
CA THR A 248 7.16 22.43 4.89
C THR A 248 5.98 21.64 4.35
N ALA A 249 5.53 20.63 5.10
CA ALA A 249 4.30 19.88 4.87
C ALA A 249 3.85 19.16 6.16
N THR A 250 2.60 18.70 6.21
CA THR A 250 2.06 17.96 7.37
C THR A 250 1.79 16.51 6.99
N GLY A 251 2.54 15.59 7.61
CA GLY A 251 2.30 14.16 7.53
C GLY A 251 1.14 13.75 8.43
N ASN A 252 0.32 12.81 7.98
CA ASN A 252 -0.88 12.37 8.69
C ASN A 252 -0.84 10.85 8.87
N GLY A 253 -1.10 10.36 10.08
CA GLY A 253 -1.12 8.94 10.41
C GLY A 253 -2.21 8.58 11.41
N ASN A 254 -2.52 7.29 11.53
CA ASN A 254 -3.51 6.80 12.49
C ASN A 254 -3.06 5.45 13.06
N ILE A 255 -2.85 5.41 14.38
CA ILE A 255 -2.53 4.20 15.14
C ILE A 255 -3.83 3.43 15.38
N THR A 256 -3.94 2.23 14.83
CA THR A 256 -5.13 1.37 14.91
C THR A 256 -5.05 0.34 16.04
N ASP A 257 -3.83 0.02 16.50
CA ASP A 257 -3.54 -0.82 17.65
C ASP A 257 -2.24 -0.33 18.30
N LEU A 258 -2.21 -0.25 19.63
CA LEU A 258 -1.03 0.15 20.38
C LEU A 258 0.02 -0.97 20.47
N GLY A 259 -0.40 -2.22 20.23
CA GLY A 259 0.42 -3.37 20.57
C GLY A 259 0.61 -3.48 22.09
N SER A 260 1.54 -4.34 22.50
CA SER A 260 1.91 -4.55 23.90
C SER A 260 3.42 -4.81 23.99
N PRO A 261 4.20 -3.96 24.70
CA PRO A 261 3.78 -2.73 25.37
C PRO A 261 3.39 -1.61 24.38
N ASN A 262 2.79 -0.54 24.90
CA ASN A 262 2.42 0.65 24.12
C ASN A 262 3.61 1.27 23.35
N PRO A 263 3.37 2.01 22.25
CA PRO A 263 4.43 2.62 21.46
C PRO A 263 5.19 3.68 22.26
N THR A 264 6.52 3.62 22.21
CA THR A 264 7.41 4.59 22.83
C THR A 264 7.81 5.73 21.88
N ALA A 265 7.58 5.56 20.58
CA ALA A 265 7.78 6.57 19.55
C ALA A 265 6.76 6.40 18.42
N HIS A 266 6.29 7.52 17.85
CA HIS A 266 5.46 7.52 16.65
C HIS A 266 5.67 8.81 15.85
N GLY A 267 5.32 8.80 14.58
CA GLY A 267 5.46 9.96 13.71
C GLY A 267 5.40 9.59 12.24
N VAL A 268 6.10 10.35 11.40
CA VAL A 268 6.31 10.03 9.99
C VAL A 268 7.80 9.99 9.66
N CYS A 269 8.17 9.09 8.76
CA CYS A 269 9.51 9.04 8.15
C CYS A 269 9.38 9.34 6.65
N TYR A 270 10.38 10.01 6.08
CA TYR A 270 10.31 10.52 4.72
C TYR A 270 11.69 10.66 4.05
N ASN A 271 11.72 10.49 2.74
CA ASN A 271 12.92 10.69 1.91
C ASN A 271 12.55 11.00 0.45
N THR A 272 13.57 11.17 -0.42
CA THR A 272 13.40 11.42 -1.86
C THR A 272 13.67 10.19 -2.74
N ALA A 273 14.09 9.07 -2.12
CA ALA A 273 14.49 7.85 -2.83
C ALA A 273 13.38 6.78 -2.87
N GLY A 274 12.36 6.89 -2.02
CA GLY A 274 11.32 5.88 -1.83
C GLY A 274 11.60 4.96 -0.64
N SER A 275 10.57 4.27 -0.18
CA SER A 275 10.60 3.34 0.96
C SER A 275 11.26 3.90 2.22
N PRO A 276 10.84 5.09 2.72
CA PRO A 276 11.45 5.67 3.90
C PRO A 276 11.26 4.78 5.14
N THR A 277 12.23 4.86 6.03
CA THR A 277 12.29 4.17 7.32
C THR A 277 12.69 5.15 8.43
N VAL A 278 12.68 4.72 9.69
CA VAL A 278 13.11 5.57 10.81
C VAL A 278 14.60 5.96 10.80
N ASP A 279 15.40 5.37 9.90
CA ASP A 279 16.80 5.74 9.67
C ASP A 279 16.97 6.92 8.71
N ASP A 280 15.91 7.31 7.99
CA ASP A 280 15.83 8.50 7.14
C ASP A 280 15.44 9.75 7.95
N ASP A 281 15.06 10.84 7.28
CA ASP A 281 14.44 11.98 7.95
C ASP A 281 13.11 11.56 8.58
N ARG A 282 12.88 11.93 9.83
CA ARG A 282 11.66 11.59 10.57
C ARG A 282 11.22 12.65 11.56
N THR A 283 9.94 12.62 11.91
CA THR A 283 9.40 13.26 13.11
C THR A 283 9.29 12.24 14.25
N ASP A 284 9.22 12.72 15.48
CA ASP A 284 9.01 11.88 16.66
C ASP A 284 8.09 12.63 17.63
N GLU A 285 6.86 12.13 17.74
CA GLU A 285 5.81 12.67 18.60
C GLU A 285 5.78 11.96 19.98
N GLY A 286 6.73 11.05 20.24
CA GLY A 286 6.92 10.39 21.53
C GLY A 286 5.99 9.21 21.81
N GLU A 287 5.75 8.94 23.09
CA GLU A 287 4.94 7.81 23.55
C GLU A 287 3.45 8.00 23.25
N GLN A 288 2.73 6.90 23.02
CA GLN A 288 1.29 6.92 22.79
C GLN A 288 0.56 5.92 23.70
N VAL A 289 -0.52 6.34 24.34
CA VAL A 289 -1.31 5.51 25.27
C VAL A 289 -2.77 5.29 24.84
N SER A 290 -3.14 5.83 23.67
CA SER A 290 -4.45 5.63 23.05
C SER A 290 -4.33 5.54 21.53
N THR A 291 -5.18 4.73 20.91
CA THR A 291 -5.31 4.67 19.45
C THR A 291 -5.90 5.97 18.89
N GLY A 292 -5.61 6.29 17.63
CA GLY A 292 -6.21 7.43 16.94
C GLY A 292 -5.29 8.12 15.94
N ALA A 293 -5.86 9.16 15.31
CA ALA A 293 -5.17 9.95 14.31
C ALA A 293 -4.16 10.92 14.95
N PHE A 294 -3.03 11.10 14.29
CA PHE A 294 -1.98 12.04 14.65
C PHE A 294 -1.49 12.80 13.41
N THR A 295 -0.86 13.95 13.64
CA THR A 295 -0.24 14.76 12.60
C THR A 295 1.19 15.10 12.99
N SER A 296 2.07 15.23 11.99
CA SER A 296 3.48 15.51 12.18
C SER A 296 3.96 16.59 11.21
N SER A 297 4.70 17.57 11.73
CA SER A 297 5.20 18.71 10.94
C SER A 297 6.56 18.38 10.32
N MET A 298 6.61 18.27 9.00
CA MET A 298 7.84 18.12 8.22
C MET A 298 8.39 19.51 7.85
N THR A 299 9.67 19.76 8.11
CA THR A 299 10.32 21.07 7.91
C THR A 299 11.67 20.91 7.19
N SER A 300 12.23 22.02 6.69
CA SER A 300 13.50 22.02 5.95
C SER A 300 13.50 21.15 4.69
N LEU A 301 12.33 21.01 4.06
CA LEU A 301 12.19 20.27 2.80
C LEU A 301 12.78 21.06 1.63
N SER A 302 13.26 20.36 0.61
CA SER A 302 13.71 20.98 -0.63
C SER A 302 12.53 21.43 -1.49
N ILE A 303 12.63 22.62 -2.08
CA ILE A 303 11.59 23.21 -2.94
C ILE A 303 11.37 22.38 -4.22
N ASN A 304 10.13 22.33 -4.73
CA ASN A 304 9.75 21.59 -5.95
C ASN A 304 10.33 20.16 -6.02
N THR A 305 10.29 19.43 -4.91
CA THR A 305 10.91 18.12 -4.74
C THR A 305 9.87 17.07 -4.34
N LEU A 306 9.92 15.91 -4.99
CA LEU A 306 9.08 14.75 -4.68
C LEU A 306 9.60 14.06 -3.40
N TYR A 307 8.69 13.82 -2.46
CA TYR A 307 8.95 13.10 -1.22
C TYR A 307 8.02 11.89 -1.09
N TYR A 308 8.56 10.83 -0.53
CA TYR A 308 7.86 9.63 -0.09
C TYR A 308 7.75 9.67 1.43
N VAL A 309 6.59 9.30 1.97
CA VAL A 309 6.27 9.41 3.41
C VAL A 309 5.58 8.13 3.89
N LYS A 310 5.97 7.64 5.06
CA LYS A 310 5.26 6.59 5.80
C LYS A 310 5.05 7.04 7.25
N ALA A 311 3.86 6.86 7.78
CA ALA A 311 3.63 6.88 9.22
C ALA A 311 4.33 5.68 9.87
N TYR A 312 4.87 5.85 11.08
CA TYR A 312 5.48 4.77 11.85
C TYR A 312 5.03 4.80 13.31
N ALA A 313 5.12 3.64 13.96
CA ALA A 313 4.97 3.48 15.40
C ALA A 313 5.96 2.39 15.87
N SER A 314 6.62 2.63 16.99
CA SER A 314 7.65 1.73 17.54
C SER A 314 7.35 1.40 18.99
N ASN A 315 7.37 0.12 19.35
CA ASN A 315 7.39 -0.34 20.73
C ASN A 315 8.60 -1.25 20.98
N ALA A 316 8.66 -1.89 22.15
CA ALA A 316 9.76 -2.78 22.51
C ALA A 316 9.84 -4.06 21.65
N VAL A 317 8.78 -4.37 20.88
CA VAL A 317 8.70 -5.56 20.01
C VAL A 317 9.24 -5.25 18.63
N ASP A 318 8.69 -4.23 17.95
CA ASP A 318 9.09 -3.86 16.58
C ASP A 318 8.72 -2.41 16.23
N THR A 319 9.26 -1.92 15.11
CA THR A 319 8.81 -0.71 14.43
C THR A 319 7.99 -1.06 13.21
N VAL A 320 6.73 -0.62 13.22
CA VAL A 320 5.81 -0.83 12.10
C VAL A 320 5.65 0.44 11.27
N TYR A 321 5.30 0.25 10.00
CA TYR A 321 5.11 1.31 9.03
C TYR A 321 3.74 1.19 8.37
N GLY A 322 3.11 2.33 8.13
CA GLY A 322 1.92 2.42 7.28
C GLY A 322 2.28 2.32 5.79
N SER A 323 1.26 2.41 4.94
CA SER A 323 1.43 2.49 3.49
C SER A 323 2.25 3.71 3.08
N GLU A 324 2.98 3.61 1.98
CA GLU A 324 3.69 4.76 1.41
C GLU A 324 2.72 5.72 0.73
N VAL A 325 2.90 7.01 0.97
CA VAL A 325 2.25 8.09 0.21
C VAL A 325 3.30 9.04 -0.33
N THR A 326 2.95 9.81 -1.36
CA THR A 326 3.87 10.78 -1.97
C THR A 326 3.27 12.17 -2.02
N PHE A 327 4.13 13.19 -1.94
CA PHE A 327 3.77 14.56 -2.23
C PHE A 327 4.94 15.31 -2.86
N THR A 328 4.68 16.42 -3.55
CA THR A 328 5.73 17.30 -4.09
C THR A 328 5.59 18.67 -3.46
N THR A 329 6.67 19.20 -2.88
CA THR A 329 6.69 20.56 -2.33
C THR A 329 6.36 21.58 -3.41
N LEU A 330 5.82 22.73 -2.99
CA LEU A 330 5.45 23.79 -3.93
C LEU A 330 6.71 24.53 -4.41
N GLY A 331 6.64 25.15 -5.58
CA GLY A 331 7.76 25.94 -6.09
C GLY A 331 7.35 26.81 -7.26
N VAL A 332 7.99 27.96 -7.39
CA VAL A 332 7.85 28.81 -8.58
C VAL A 332 8.60 28.19 -9.77
N PRO A 333 8.24 28.52 -11.02
CA PRO A 333 8.97 28.07 -12.20
C PRO A 333 10.39 28.65 -12.25
N THR A 334 11.27 28.08 -13.07
CA THR A 334 12.55 28.70 -13.46
C THR A 334 12.55 28.98 -14.95
N ILE A 335 12.96 30.18 -15.35
CA ILE A 335 12.83 30.66 -16.71
C ILE A 335 14.08 31.43 -17.17
N ILE A 336 14.44 31.28 -18.43
CA ILE A 336 15.55 31.98 -19.09
C ILE A 336 14.98 32.86 -20.20
N THR A 337 15.39 34.13 -20.25
CA THR A 337 15.16 35.02 -21.41
C THR A 337 16.30 34.83 -22.41
N LYS A 338 15.98 34.58 -23.68
CA LYS A 338 16.94 34.48 -24.79
C LYS A 338 16.90 35.74 -25.64
N THR A 339 17.93 35.95 -26.46
CA THR A 339 17.98 37.06 -27.42
C THR A 339 16.79 37.04 -28.36
N CYS A 340 16.14 38.20 -28.53
CA CYS A 340 15.06 38.37 -29.49
C CYS A 340 15.54 38.10 -30.92
N GLU A 341 14.63 37.61 -31.75
CA GLU A 341 14.84 37.40 -33.19
C GLU A 341 13.79 38.17 -34.00
N SER A 342 13.99 38.27 -35.32
CA SER A 342 13.06 38.95 -36.24
C SER A 342 12.64 40.36 -35.77
N VAL A 343 13.63 41.14 -35.30
CA VAL A 343 13.41 42.49 -34.78
C VAL A 343 13.27 43.47 -35.96
N VAL A 344 12.03 43.73 -36.39
CA VAL A 344 11.71 44.52 -37.59
C VAL A 344 10.62 45.52 -37.29
N GLY A 345 10.91 46.81 -37.52
CA GLY A 345 9.96 47.91 -37.34
C GLY A 345 9.36 47.94 -35.93
N GLU A 346 8.04 47.72 -35.86
CA GLU A 346 7.26 47.76 -34.61
C GLU A 346 7.14 46.40 -33.90
N THR A 347 7.85 45.37 -34.38
CA THR A 347 7.71 43.99 -33.92
C THR A 347 9.04 43.31 -33.61
N ALA A 348 9.00 42.33 -32.72
CA ALA A 348 10.10 41.40 -32.45
C ALA A 348 9.54 40.03 -32.03
N THR A 349 10.34 38.98 -32.15
CA THR A 349 10.03 37.67 -31.57
C THR A 349 10.81 37.50 -30.26
N GLY A 350 10.10 37.59 -29.14
CA GLY A 350 10.64 37.25 -27.83
C GLY A 350 10.89 35.75 -27.75
N ARG A 351 12.00 35.35 -27.13
CA ARG A 351 12.38 33.93 -26.97
C ARG A 351 12.65 33.63 -25.51
N GLY A 352 11.97 32.62 -24.98
CA GLY A 352 12.11 32.18 -23.60
C GLY A 352 12.32 30.68 -23.50
N ASP A 353 12.71 30.21 -22.33
CA ASP A 353 12.90 28.78 -22.04
C ASP A 353 12.54 28.51 -20.58
N ILE A 354 11.52 27.69 -20.34
CA ILE A 354 11.14 27.24 -19.01
C ILE A 354 11.99 26.02 -18.68
N THR A 355 12.96 26.17 -17.78
CA THR A 355 13.90 25.08 -17.41
C THR A 355 13.39 24.25 -16.23
N VAL A 356 12.52 24.82 -15.40
CA VAL A 356 11.79 24.12 -14.34
C VAL A 356 10.34 24.60 -14.39
N ILE A 357 9.40 23.68 -14.56
CA ILE A 357 7.99 24.04 -14.73
C ILE A 357 7.37 24.63 -13.45
N GLY A 358 7.90 24.29 -12.28
CA GLY A 358 7.34 24.68 -10.98
C GLY A 358 6.14 23.81 -10.59
N ASN A 359 5.71 23.93 -9.33
CA ASN A 359 4.58 23.19 -8.79
C ASN A 359 3.69 24.12 -7.93
N PRO A 360 2.43 24.37 -8.32
CA PRO A 360 1.76 23.88 -9.53
C PRO A 360 2.33 24.49 -10.82
N THR A 361 1.96 23.93 -11.97
CA THR A 361 2.40 24.40 -13.29
C THR A 361 1.94 25.85 -13.57
N PRO A 362 2.64 26.62 -14.43
CA PRO A 362 2.31 28.01 -14.71
C PRO A 362 0.94 28.17 -15.36
N THR A 363 0.15 29.12 -14.86
CA THR A 363 -1.13 29.53 -15.45
C THR A 363 -0.96 30.61 -16.52
N ALA A 364 0.19 31.28 -16.56
CA ALA A 364 0.55 32.30 -17.54
C ALA A 364 2.06 32.25 -17.82
N HIS A 365 2.48 32.47 -19.06
CA HIS A 365 3.88 32.61 -19.44
C HIS A 365 4.02 33.49 -20.68
N GLY A 366 5.15 34.14 -20.88
CA GLY A 366 5.33 35.02 -22.03
C GLY A 366 6.51 35.95 -21.90
N HIS A 367 6.39 37.15 -22.46
CA HIS A 367 7.43 38.19 -22.39
C HIS A 367 6.85 39.52 -21.92
N CYS A 368 7.60 40.26 -21.11
CA CYS A 368 7.38 41.67 -20.84
C CYS A 368 8.55 42.51 -21.39
N TRP A 369 8.30 43.78 -21.73
CA TRP A 369 9.30 44.70 -22.26
C TRP A 369 9.04 46.16 -21.88
N ASN A 370 10.10 46.94 -21.75
CA ASN A 370 10.07 48.38 -21.50
C ASN A 370 11.38 49.02 -22.01
N THR A 371 11.41 50.34 -22.19
CA THR A 371 12.64 51.11 -22.44
C THR A 371 13.54 51.22 -21.19
N SER A 372 12.97 50.95 -20.02
CA SER A 372 13.71 50.81 -18.75
C SER A 372 14.04 49.34 -18.45
N THR A 373 15.13 49.10 -17.73
CA THR A 373 15.52 47.75 -17.26
C THR A 373 14.52 47.17 -16.27
N ASN A 374 14.47 45.84 -16.16
CA ASN A 374 13.59 45.09 -15.27
C ASN A 374 12.08 45.26 -15.56
N PRO A 375 11.61 45.14 -16.82
CA PRO A 375 10.18 45.13 -17.10
C PRO A 375 9.47 44.01 -16.32
N THR A 376 8.21 44.24 -16.03
CA THR A 376 7.29 43.33 -15.33
C THR A 376 6.04 43.12 -16.18
N THR A 377 5.16 42.20 -15.78
CA THR A 377 3.86 42.01 -16.45
C THR A 377 2.93 43.23 -16.37
N SER A 378 3.25 44.25 -15.55
CA SER A 378 2.52 45.52 -15.51
C SER A 378 2.94 46.52 -16.60
N ASP A 379 4.05 46.25 -17.30
CA ASP A 379 4.52 47.02 -18.45
C ASP A 379 3.88 46.49 -19.75
N SER A 380 4.49 46.78 -20.90
CA SER A 380 4.11 46.08 -22.13
C SER A 380 4.43 44.60 -21.99
N SER A 381 3.44 43.73 -22.21
CA SER A 381 3.60 42.30 -22.07
C SER A 381 2.69 41.53 -23.00
N VAL A 382 3.05 40.26 -23.21
CA VAL A 382 2.26 39.27 -23.93
C VAL A 382 2.20 38.02 -23.08
N ASP A 383 0.99 37.53 -22.84
CA ASP A 383 0.73 36.27 -22.13
C ASP A 383 0.31 35.21 -23.16
N ASN A 384 1.12 34.17 -23.30
CA ASN A 384 0.87 33.01 -24.14
C ASN A 384 -0.06 31.99 -23.46
N GLY A 385 -0.54 32.26 -22.24
CA GLY A 385 -1.44 31.39 -21.47
C GLY A 385 -0.69 30.38 -20.59
N ALA A 386 -1.36 29.29 -20.21
CA ALA A 386 -0.78 28.27 -19.35
C ALA A 386 0.37 27.51 -20.03
N ALA A 387 1.37 27.10 -19.25
CA ALA A 387 2.42 26.18 -19.69
C ALA A 387 2.29 24.87 -18.92
N SER A 388 2.27 23.74 -19.62
CA SER A 388 2.15 22.40 -19.01
C SER A 388 3.45 21.60 -19.00
N ALA A 389 4.49 22.09 -19.68
CA ALA A 389 5.77 21.40 -19.81
C ALA A 389 6.95 22.39 -19.92
N ILE A 390 8.15 21.89 -19.63
CA ILE A 390 9.40 22.62 -19.85
C ILE A 390 9.69 22.83 -21.33
N GLY A 391 10.57 23.78 -21.64
CA GLY A 391 11.12 23.98 -22.97
C GLY A 391 11.01 25.41 -23.49
N THR A 392 11.46 25.57 -24.73
CA THR A 392 11.51 26.87 -25.39
C THR A 392 10.15 27.33 -25.87
N PHE A 393 9.87 28.61 -25.72
CA PHE A 393 8.68 29.25 -26.26
C PHE A 393 9.05 30.59 -26.91
N THR A 394 8.14 31.06 -27.76
CA THR A 394 8.26 32.37 -28.41
C THR A 394 7.02 33.21 -28.16
N SER A 395 7.17 34.53 -28.16
CA SER A 395 6.03 35.44 -28.10
C SER A 395 6.17 36.57 -29.11
N ALA A 396 5.03 37.00 -29.68
CA ALA A 396 4.99 38.14 -30.60
C ALA A 396 5.03 39.45 -29.79
N ILE A 397 6.17 40.13 -29.83
CA ILE A 397 6.34 41.48 -29.25
C ILE A 397 5.89 42.49 -30.30
N THR A 398 5.00 43.41 -29.94
CA THR A 398 4.40 44.40 -30.85
C THR A 398 4.37 45.79 -30.20
N GLY A 399 4.04 46.83 -30.98
CA GLY A 399 3.93 48.20 -30.49
C GLY A 399 5.27 48.85 -30.14
N LEU A 400 6.36 48.39 -30.77
CA LEU A 400 7.68 48.97 -30.60
C LEU A 400 7.81 50.25 -31.42
N THR A 401 8.62 51.20 -30.95
CA THR A 401 8.98 52.40 -31.73
C THR A 401 10.31 52.14 -32.48
N PRO A 402 10.35 52.20 -33.82
CA PRO A 402 11.57 52.03 -34.59
C PRO A 402 12.72 52.93 -34.11
N GLY A 403 13.93 52.39 -34.02
CA GLY A 403 15.13 53.05 -33.48
C GLY A 403 15.19 53.16 -31.96
N THR A 404 14.17 52.67 -31.24
CA THR A 404 14.13 52.74 -29.77
C THR A 404 14.70 51.47 -29.14
N ALA A 405 15.49 51.64 -28.09
CA ALA A 405 16.06 50.56 -27.31
C ALA A 405 15.07 50.04 -26.25
N TYR A 406 15.00 48.71 -26.11
CA TYR A 406 14.14 48.02 -25.16
C TYR A 406 14.92 46.95 -24.39
N TYR A 407 14.45 46.68 -23.18
CA TYR A 407 14.78 45.50 -22.40
C TYR A 407 13.56 44.59 -22.36
N THR A 408 13.75 43.30 -22.59
CA THR A 408 12.71 42.28 -22.46
C THR A 408 13.11 41.21 -21.45
N ARG A 409 12.10 40.61 -20.81
CA ARG A 409 12.25 39.48 -19.89
C ARG A 409 11.15 38.46 -20.19
N ALA A 410 11.53 37.19 -20.27
CA ALA A 410 10.58 36.09 -20.22
C ALA A 410 9.98 36.02 -18.81
N PHE A 411 8.69 35.71 -18.69
CA PHE A 411 8.03 35.49 -17.40
C PHE A 411 7.22 34.19 -17.39
N ALA A 412 7.03 33.65 -16.19
CA ALA A 412 6.06 32.57 -15.91
C ALA A 412 5.42 32.80 -14.55
N THR A 413 4.12 32.56 -14.44
CA THR A 413 3.33 32.77 -13.23
C THR A 413 2.58 31.50 -12.85
N ASN A 414 2.72 31.08 -11.60
CA ASN A 414 1.85 30.07 -10.98
C ASN A 414 1.25 30.63 -9.67
N THR A 415 0.55 29.79 -8.91
CA THR A 415 -0.08 30.22 -7.64
C THR A 415 0.94 30.57 -6.55
N GLN A 416 2.22 30.20 -6.70
CA GLN A 416 3.29 30.56 -5.77
C GLN A 416 3.90 31.93 -6.10
N GLY A 417 3.76 32.42 -7.34
CA GLY A 417 4.20 33.74 -7.74
C GLY A 417 4.58 33.83 -9.22
N THR A 418 5.07 35.02 -9.61
CA THR A 418 5.61 35.30 -10.95
C THR A 418 7.12 35.35 -10.89
N VAL A 419 7.77 34.61 -11.79
CA VAL A 419 9.21 34.68 -12.03
C VAL A 419 9.51 35.38 -13.34
N TYR A 420 10.70 35.99 -13.39
CA TYR A 420 11.19 36.70 -14.55
C TYR A 420 12.63 36.29 -14.82
N GLY A 421 12.94 36.02 -16.08
CA GLY A 421 14.31 35.76 -16.52
C GLY A 421 15.18 37.02 -16.47
N ASP A 422 16.42 36.91 -16.96
CA ASP A 422 17.33 38.06 -17.06
C ASP A 422 16.87 39.08 -18.10
N ASN A 423 17.38 40.31 -17.99
CA ASN A 423 17.16 41.35 -18.99
C ASN A 423 17.90 41.00 -20.29
N VAL A 424 17.17 41.03 -21.40
CA VAL A 424 17.75 40.98 -22.75
C VAL A 424 17.52 42.32 -23.43
N TYR A 425 18.60 42.93 -23.89
CA TYR A 425 18.59 44.21 -24.60
C TYR A 425 18.41 43.99 -26.11
N PHE A 426 17.57 44.80 -26.75
CA PHE A 426 17.48 44.89 -28.20
C PHE A 426 17.05 46.28 -28.65
N VAL A 427 17.32 46.64 -29.90
CA VAL A 427 16.87 47.91 -30.51
C VAL A 427 15.87 47.56 -31.60
N ALA A 428 14.67 48.16 -31.52
CA ALA A 428 13.68 48.02 -32.59
C ALA A 428 14.26 48.60 -33.88
N SER A 429 14.33 47.80 -34.95
CA SER A 429 14.96 48.23 -36.21
C SER A 429 14.26 49.46 -36.77
N THR A 430 15.04 50.46 -37.22
CA THR A 430 14.53 51.67 -37.89
C THR A 430 13.94 51.38 -39.26
N ASP A 431 14.30 50.25 -39.88
CA ASP A 431 14.12 50.08 -41.32
C ASP A 431 13.18 48.94 -41.70
N ARG A 432 12.10 49.38 -42.35
CA ARG A 432 11.34 48.65 -43.36
C ARG A 432 12.33 48.02 -44.35
N ALA A 433 12.37 46.69 -44.43
CA ALA A 433 12.93 46.03 -45.60
C ALA A 433 12.33 46.66 -46.88
N GLY A 434 13.19 47.11 -47.81
CA GLY A 434 12.76 47.63 -49.12
C GLY A 434 13.06 49.10 -49.42
N PHE A 435 13.90 49.81 -48.65
CA PHE A 435 14.39 51.12 -49.09
C PHE A 435 15.52 50.94 -50.12
N THR A 436 15.19 51.13 -51.40
CA THR A 436 16.16 51.29 -52.49
C THR A 436 16.45 52.78 -52.69
N TRP A 437 17.71 53.16 -52.74
CA TRP A 437 18.11 54.52 -53.12
C TRP A 437 19.14 54.47 -54.25
N ASP A 438 19.13 55.52 -55.06
CA ASP A 438 20.12 55.72 -56.11
C ASP A 438 21.21 56.67 -55.61
N GLU A 439 22.45 56.23 -55.74
CA GLU A 439 23.63 57.06 -55.50
C GLU A 439 24.67 56.73 -56.58
N ASP A 440 25.11 57.76 -57.30
CA ASP A 440 26.09 57.64 -58.38
C ASP A 440 25.77 56.52 -59.38
N SER A 441 24.53 56.49 -59.88
CA SER A 441 24.05 55.57 -60.92
C SER A 441 23.96 54.09 -60.52
N ASN A 442 24.19 53.76 -59.24
CA ASN A 442 24.04 52.40 -58.72
C ASN A 442 22.79 52.32 -57.85
N LEU A 443 22.00 51.27 -58.07
CA LEU A 443 20.88 50.93 -57.19
C LEU A 443 21.47 50.26 -55.94
N ARG A 444 21.22 50.84 -54.76
CA ARG A 444 21.68 50.29 -53.48
C ARG A 444 20.50 49.76 -52.67
N SER A 445 20.72 48.65 -51.97
CA SER A 445 19.78 48.14 -50.98
C SER A 445 20.53 47.52 -49.80
N PHE A 446 19.89 47.47 -48.64
CA PHE A 446 20.33 46.60 -47.55
C PHE A 446 19.72 45.22 -47.72
N ASP A 447 20.50 44.16 -47.51
CA ASP A 447 19.95 42.80 -47.44
C ASP A 447 19.27 42.53 -46.08
N GLN A 448 18.67 41.34 -45.94
CA GLN A 448 17.99 40.89 -44.72
C GLN A 448 18.86 40.89 -43.44
N ASN A 449 20.17 41.10 -43.57
CA ASN A 449 21.14 41.16 -42.46
C ASN A 449 21.77 42.55 -42.32
N ALA A 450 21.20 43.59 -42.94
CA ALA A 450 21.70 44.97 -42.92
C ALA A 450 23.10 45.16 -43.54
N ILE A 451 23.50 44.29 -44.47
CA ILE A 451 24.71 44.47 -45.26
C ILE A 451 24.34 45.29 -46.50
N GLU A 452 25.05 46.39 -46.73
CA GLU A 452 24.91 47.20 -47.94
C GLU A 452 25.29 46.36 -49.16
N ARG A 453 24.37 46.25 -50.12
CA ARG A 453 24.61 45.62 -51.41
C ARG A 453 24.47 46.65 -52.52
N GLN A 454 25.53 46.74 -53.32
CA GLN A 454 25.56 47.55 -54.53
C GLN A 454 25.19 46.66 -55.72
N TYR A 455 24.11 46.99 -56.44
CA TYR A 455 23.80 46.37 -57.72
C TYR A 455 24.53 47.16 -58.80
N ILE A 456 25.63 46.59 -59.30
CA ILE A 456 26.40 47.15 -60.41
C ILE A 456 25.66 46.79 -61.70
N HIS A 457 25.27 47.81 -62.47
CA HIS A 457 24.82 47.63 -63.84
C HIS A 457 26.01 47.11 -64.67
N THR A 458 26.04 45.80 -64.93
CA THR A 458 26.95 45.27 -65.96
C THR A 458 26.33 45.60 -67.30
N ASP A 459 26.99 46.47 -68.06
CA ASP A 459 26.63 46.80 -69.43
C ASP A 459 26.21 45.52 -70.18
N ASP A 460 24.94 45.46 -70.57
CA ASP A 460 24.46 44.44 -71.48
C ASP A 460 25.14 44.67 -72.83
N VAL A 461 25.87 43.66 -73.31
CA VAL A 461 26.78 43.77 -74.45
C VAL A 461 26.08 43.58 -75.80
N ASP A 462 24.74 43.60 -75.83
CA ASP A 462 23.95 43.33 -77.05
C ASP A 462 22.85 44.37 -77.39
N ASP A 463 22.97 45.62 -76.95
CA ASP A 463 22.03 46.67 -77.40
C ASP A 463 22.73 47.77 -78.21
N THR A 464 22.66 47.66 -79.54
CA THR A 464 22.98 48.78 -80.43
C THR A 464 21.91 49.86 -80.33
N PRO A 465 22.28 51.15 -80.13
CA PRO A 465 21.32 52.23 -79.95
C PRO A 465 20.45 52.45 -81.19
N VAL A 466 19.14 52.33 -81.04
CA VAL A 466 18.20 52.76 -82.07
C VAL A 466 18.00 54.27 -81.92
N ASN A 467 18.40 55.03 -82.95
CA ASN A 467 18.12 56.46 -83.16
C ASN A 467 19.09 57.53 -82.55
N GLY A 468 20.37 57.22 -82.38
CA GLY A 468 21.43 58.25 -82.37
C GLY A 468 21.32 59.37 -81.30
N ALA A 469 20.59 59.16 -80.21
CA ALA A 469 20.55 60.09 -79.08
C ALA A 469 21.80 59.89 -78.20
N THR A 470 22.60 60.95 -78.04
CA THR A 470 23.92 60.89 -77.37
C THR A 470 23.91 61.35 -75.91
N THR A 471 22.74 61.53 -75.30
CA THR A 471 22.60 61.81 -73.86
C THR A 471 21.28 61.19 -73.40
N ASP A 472 21.39 60.26 -72.45
CA ASP A 472 20.31 59.47 -71.84
C ASP A 472 19.55 58.55 -72.81
N PRO A 473 20.13 57.38 -73.19
CA PRO A 473 19.34 56.33 -73.80
C PRO A 473 18.45 55.75 -72.70
N ILE A 474 17.26 56.33 -72.54
CA ILE A 474 16.14 55.62 -71.92
C ILE A 474 15.91 54.44 -72.87
N SER A 475 16.32 53.23 -72.48
CA SER A 475 16.07 52.05 -73.29
C SER A 475 14.57 51.98 -73.54
N SER A 476 14.19 52.23 -74.79
CA SER A 476 12.80 52.23 -75.26
C SER A 476 12.28 50.80 -75.42
N ASN A 477 12.64 49.88 -74.52
CA ASN A 477 12.20 48.48 -74.59
C ASN A 477 11.61 47.94 -73.27
N TRP A 478 10.75 48.74 -72.64
CA TRP A 478 9.79 48.20 -71.67
C TRP A 478 8.34 48.22 -72.17
N ALA A 479 8.10 48.47 -73.46
CA ALA A 479 6.72 48.60 -73.93
C ALA A 479 6.36 47.96 -75.28
N TYR A 480 7.29 47.45 -76.10
CA TYR A 480 6.88 46.99 -77.45
C TYR A 480 7.76 45.89 -78.07
N ASP A 481 7.96 44.77 -77.37
CA ASP A 481 8.02 43.45 -78.01
C ASP A 481 7.71 42.38 -76.96
N HIS A 482 6.50 41.82 -77.02
CA HIS A 482 6.20 40.43 -76.67
C HIS A 482 4.79 40.13 -77.19
N VAL A 483 4.62 40.18 -78.51
CA VAL A 483 3.60 39.34 -79.14
C VAL A 483 4.27 38.00 -79.43
N ALA A 484 3.88 37.01 -78.62
CA ALA A 484 4.17 35.58 -78.73
C ALA A 484 5.48 35.06 -78.08
N ALA A 485 5.69 35.35 -76.79
CA ALA A 485 6.16 34.35 -75.83
C ALA A 485 5.95 34.87 -74.39
N ALA A 486 5.17 34.13 -73.59
CA ALA A 486 5.07 34.19 -72.12
C ALA A 486 5.30 35.58 -71.47
N ASP A 487 4.22 36.35 -71.39
CA ASP A 487 4.11 37.72 -70.84
C ASP A 487 4.66 37.88 -69.39
N PRO A 488 5.71 38.69 -69.19
CA PRO A 488 6.09 39.27 -67.92
C PRO A 488 5.73 40.76 -67.91
N HIS A 489 4.65 41.16 -67.22
CA HIS A 489 4.53 42.32 -66.33
C HIS A 489 3.05 42.64 -66.03
N THR A 490 2.59 42.29 -64.83
CA THR A 490 1.35 42.84 -64.25
C THR A 490 1.62 43.48 -62.89
N GLY A 491 1.87 44.79 -62.91
CA GLY A 491 1.41 45.75 -61.90
C GLY A 491 0.87 46.94 -62.70
N TYR A 492 -0.35 47.46 -62.54
CA TYR A 492 -1.31 47.45 -61.45
C TYR A 492 -2.72 47.59 -62.05
N VAL A 493 -3.71 46.84 -61.54
CA VAL A 493 -5.13 47.17 -61.65
C VAL A 493 -5.76 47.01 -60.27
N LEU A 494 -6.60 47.98 -59.90
CA LEU A 494 -7.21 48.20 -58.60
C LEU A 494 -7.79 46.95 -57.91
N GLU A 495 -7.62 46.91 -56.59
CA GLU A 495 -8.47 46.14 -55.66
C GLU A 495 -9.95 46.49 -55.86
N SER A 496 -10.72 45.49 -56.30
CA SER A 496 -12.15 45.21 -56.03
C SER A 496 -12.69 44.45 -57.26
N LEU A 497 -13.32 43.29 -57.15
CA LEU A 497 -14.41 42.97 -56.24
C LEU A 497 -14.66 41.46 -56.17
N PHE A 498 -13.61 40.63 -56.22
CA PHE A 498 -13.74 39.19 -56.10
C PHE A 498 -12.72 38.69 -55.11
N ASP A 499 -13.18 38.47 -53.87
CA ASP A 499 -12.39 37.84 -52.83
C ASP A 499 -12.16 36.35 -53.15
N ALA A 500 -11.32 35.70 -52.35
CA ALA A 500 -10.81 34.35 -52.55
C ALA A 500 -11.87 33.21 -52.55
N GLN A 501 -13.16 33.55 -52.68
CA GLN A 501 -14.29 32.62 -52.61
C GLN A 501 -15.16 32.61 -53.89
N THR A 502 -14.80 33.34 -54.95
CA THR A 502 -15.60 33.38 -56.19
C THR A 502 -15.09 32.40 -57.25
N VAL A 503 -15.88 31.39 -57.62
CA VAL A 503 -15.61 30.51 -58.78
C VAL A 503 -16.36 31.05 -60.01
N ILE A 504 -15.67 31.12 -61.14
CA ILE A 504 -16.22 31.58 -62.41
C ILE A 504 -16.59 30.36 -63.24
N HIS A 505 -17.82 30.29 -63.73
CA HIS A 505 -18.21 29.30 -64.75
C HIS A 505 -18.58 29.99 -66.06
N ALA A 506 -18.32 29.30 -67.18
CA ALA A 506 -18.65 29.79 -68.50
C ALA A 506 -20.08 29.37 -68.87
N THR A 507 -20.88 30.33 -69.35
CA THR A 507 -22.15 30.01 -70.03
C THR A 507 -21.87 29.37 -71.40
N SER A 508 -22.91 28.86 -72.07
CA SER A 508 -22.79 28.15 -73.35
C SER A 508 -22.15 28.97 -74.50
N ASP A 509 -21.95 30.27 -74.29
CA ASP A 509 -21.28 31.21 -75.20
C ASP A 509 -19.89 31.66 -74.71
N ASN A 510 -19.33 30.96 -73.71
CA ASN A 510 -18.03 31.24 -73.08
C ASN A 510 -17.94 32.57 -72.30
N THR A 511 -19.07 33.19 -71.93
CA THR A 511 -19.04 34.38 -71.08
C THR A 511 -18.82 33.98 -69.62
N PRO A 512 -17.81 34.57 -68.93
CA PRO A 512 -17.56 34.28 -67.51
C PRO A 512 -18.63 34.90 -66.62
N VAL A 513 -19.34 34.07 -65.84
CA VAL A 513 -20.33 34.50 -64.85
C VAL A 513 -19.89 34.04 -63.46
N ALA A 514 -20.03 34.93 -62.47
CA ALA A 514 -19.70 34.64 -61.07
C ALA A 514 -20.75 33.70 -60.47
N LEU A 515 -20.32 32.55 -59.94
CA LEU A 515 -21.18 31.61 -59.25
C LEU A 515 -21.03 31.83 -57.74
N THR A 516 -22.04 32.43 -57.11
CA THR A 516 -22.08 32.62 -55.66
C THR A 516 -22.43 31.29 -54.99
N VAL A 517 -21.47 30.66 -54.31
CA VAL A 517 -21.68 29.42 -53.56
C VAL A 517 -21.64 29.75 -52.08
N THR A 518 -22.78 29.61 -51.38
CA THR A 518 -22.92 30.09 -50.00
C THR A 518 -22.42 29.13 -48.92
N ALA A 519 -21.95 27.93 -49.26
CA ALA A 519 -21.12 27.10 -48.40
C ALA A 519 -20.67 25.82 -49.13
N GLN A 520 -19.41 25.43 -48.87
CA GLN A 520 -18.73 24.15 -49.17
C GLN A 520 -17.81 24.05 -50.40
N THR A 521 -16.69 23.37 -50.16
CA THR A 521 -15.45 23.25 -50.96
C THR A 521 -15.67 22.50 -52.28
N LEU A 522 -15.31 23.13 -53.40
CA LEU A 522 -15.36 22.54 -54.73
C LEU A 522 -14.14 21.62 -54.95
N VAL A 523 -14.33 20.30 -55.05
CA VAL A 523 -13.23 19.38 -55.42
C VAL A 523 -13.20 19.22 -56.95
N GLY A 524 -12.48 20.12 -57.63
CA GLY A 524 -12.22 20.01 -59.08
C GLY A 524 -10.97 19.18 -59.39
N ARG A 525 -11.03 18.31 -60.41
CA ARG A 525 -9.85 17.68 -61.05
C ARG A 525 -9.69 18.17 -62.49
N LEU A 526 -8.43 18.36 -62.91
CA LEU A 526 -8.05 18.89 -64.23
C LEU A 526 -8.31 17.97 -65.44
N THR A 527 -8.74 16.70 -65.26
CA THR A 527 -8.88 15.75 -66.39
C THR A 527 -10.00 14.72 -66.17
N GLY A 528 -10.77 14.46 -67.25
CA GLY A 528 -12.01 13.69 -67.24
C GLY A 528 -11.85 12.17 -67.15
N GLY A 529 -12.69 11.57 -66.30
CA GLY A 529 -12.88 10.12 -66.11
C GLY A 529 -13.97 9.89 -65.04
N ASN A 530 -14.69 8.77 -65.11
CA ASN A 530 -15.73 8.45 -64.11
C ASN A 530 -15.10 8.26 -62.73
N ILE A 531 -15.58 9.01 -61.74
CA ILE A 531 -15.15 8.88 -60.35
C ILE A 531 -15.79 7.62 -59.76
N SER A 532 -15.02 6.55 -59.68
CA SER A 532 -15.40 5.39 -58.88
C SER A 532 -15.14 5.73 -57.42
N ALA A 533 -16.23 6.05 -56.70
CA ALA A 533 -16.31 6.30 -55.26
C ALA A 533 -15.31 7.34 -54.68
N VAL A 534 -15.79 8.57 -54.45
CA VAL A 534 -15.12 9.50 -53.52
C VAL A 534 -15.37 8.99 -52.11
N THR A 535 -14.33 8.47 -51.46
CA THR A 535 -14.37 8.23 -50.01
C THR A 535 -14.24 9.58 -49.32
N ILE A 536 -15.34 10.10 -48.76
CA ILE A 536 -15.32 11.29 -47.91
C ILE A 536 -15.00 10.83 -46.49
N GLY A 537 -13.81 11.20 -45.98
CA GLY A 537 -13.52 11.05 -44.56
C GLY A 537 -14.33 12.06 -43.75
N ILE A 538 -15.01 11.59 -42.72
CA ILE A 538 -15.73 12.46 -41.78
C ILE A 538 -14.77 12.75 -40.61
N ALA A 539 -14.39 14.01 -40.44
CA ALA A 539 -13.67 14.54 -39.29
C ALA A 539 -14.63 15.20 -38.29
N ASN A 540 -14.16 15.44 -37.07
CA ASN A 540 -14.97 15.84 -35.91
C ASN A 540 -15.62 17.24 -36.02
N ASP A 541 -15.37 17.97 -37.10
CA ASP A 541 -15.84 19.32 -37.40
C ASP A 541 -16.78 19.39 -38.62
N ASN A 542 -17.15 18.24 -39.20
CA ASN A 542 -18.10 18.20 -40.31
C ASN A 542 -19.56 18.28 -39.85
N ILE A 543 -20.30 19.26 -40.36
CA ILE A 543 -21.76 19.37 -40.18
C ILE A 543 -22.44 18.48 -41.24
N LEU A 544 -22.99 17.34 -40.84
CA LEU A 544 -23.84 16.49 -41.70
C LEU A 544 -25.32 16.78 -41.43
N GLN A 545 -26.10 17.02 -42.48
CA GLN A 545 -27.55 17.15 -42.38
C GLN A 545 -28.19 15.75 -42.30
N VAL A 546 -28.90 15.46 -41.21
CA VAL A 546 -29.68 14.23 -41.03
C VAL A 546 -31.05 14.42 -41.65
N ASP A 547 -31.51 13.49 -42.49
CA ASP A 547 -32.87 13.50 -43.04
C ASP A 547 -33.86 13.04 -41.96
N HIS A 548 -34.25 13.95 -41.08
CA HIS A 548 -35.23 13.69 -40.03
C HIS A 548 -36.16 14.89 -39.85
N THR A 549 -37.47 14.68 -39.98
CA THR A 549 -38.47 15.76 -40.01
C THR A 549 -38.70 16.43 -38.66
N SER A 550 -38.25 15.84 -37.53
CA SER A 550 -38.38 16.40 -36.18
C SER A 550 -37.43 15.70 -35.19
N PRO A 551 -36.12 16.01 -35.18
CA PRO A 551 -35.18 15.40 -34.25
C PRO A 551 -35.49 15.79 -32.78
N ALA A 552 -35.52 14.81 -31.89
CA ALA A 552 -35.59 15.01 -30.45
C ALA A 552 -34.18 14.93 -29.81
N ASP A 553 -34.05 15.42 -28.57
CA ASP A 553 -32.87 15.10 -27.75
C ASP A 553 -32.77 13.56 -27.66
N ASP A 554 -31.56 13.02 -27.91
CA ASP A 554 -31.22 11.59 -27.92
C ASP A 554 -31.63 10.77 -29.16
N ASP A 555 -31.91 11.41 -30.32
CA ASP A 555 -31.98 10.71 -31.61
C ASP A 555 -30.57 10.43 -32.19
N TYR A 556 -30.41 9.28 -32.86
CA TYR A 556 -29.14 8.79 -33.42
C TYR A 556 -29.18 8.78 -34.95
N ALA A 557 -28.02 8.80 -35.61
CA ALA A 557 -27.93 8.77 -37.07
C ALA A 557 -27.26 7.48 -37.57
N LYS A 558 -27.86 6.82 -38.57
CA LYS A 558 -27.33 5.62 -39.22
C LYS A 558 -26.94 5.91 -40.67
N PHE A 559 -25.74 5.51 -41.06
CA PHE A 559 -25.33 5.52 -42.47
C PHE A 559 -25.98 4.35 -43.20
N THR A 560 -26.69 4.64 -44.28
CA THR A 560 -27.30 3.66 -45.18
C THR A 560 -26.80 3.86 -46.60
N THR A 561 -27.12 2.93 -47.50
CA THR A 561 -26.84 3.09 -48.94
C THR A 561 -27.58 4.26 -49.58
N ALA A 562 -28.61 4.81 -48.93
CA ALA A 562 -29.37 5.96 -49.40
C ALA A 562 -28.93 7.30 -48.77
N GLY A 563 -28.01 7.28 -47.80
CA GLY A 563 -27.57 8.47 -47.06
C GLY A 563 -27.66 8.30 -45.54
N LEU A 564 -27.74 9.41 -44.82
CA LEU A 564 -27.82 9.44 -43.35
C LEU A 564 -29.30 9.44 -42.90
N GLU A 565 -29.70 8.40 -42.19
CA GLU A 565 -31.07 8.20 -41.69
C GLU A 565 -31.12 8.44 -40.17
N GLY A 566 -32.10 9.22 -39.69
CA GLY A 566 -32.34 9.39 -38.25
C GLY A 566 -33.01 8.15 -37.65
N ARG A 567 -32.65 7.79 -36.41
CA ARG A 567 -33.15 6.63 -35.67
C ARG A 567 -33.45 7.02 -34.24
N SER A 568 -34.59 6.57 -33.73
CA SER A 568 -34.90 6.71 -32.31
C SER A 568 -34.02 5.78 -31.46
N TYR A 569 -33.90 6.09 -30.17
CA TYR A 569 -33.19 5.26 -29.19
C TYR A 569 -33.62 3.78 -29.24
N GLN A 570 -34.93 3.50 -29.32
CA GLN A 570 -35.44 2.13 -29.33
C GLN A 570 -35.07 1.36 -30.61
N GLU A 571 -35.00 2.07 -31.74
CA GLU A 571 -34.62 1.50 -33.02
C GLU A 571 -33.10 1.24 -33.09
N LEU A 572 -32.28 2.07 -32.46
CA LEU A 572 -30.85 1.82 -32.28
C LEU A 572 -30.61 0.58 -31.43
N VAL A 573 -31.33 0.44 -30.31
CA VAL A 573 -31.22 -0.76 -29.45
C VAL A 573 -31.57 -2.03 -30.23
N ASN A 574 -32.58 -1.99 -31.08
CA ASN A 574 -32.95 -3.13 -31.94
C ASN A 574 -31.89 -3.42 -33.01
N ASP A 575 -31.26 -2.38 -33.57
CA ASP A 575 -30.15 -2.54 -34.53
C ASP A 575 -28.90 -3.13 -33.88
N ILE A 576 -28.55 -2.70 -32.66
CA ILE A 576 -27.34 -3.15 -31.95
C ILE A 576 -27.54 -4.55 -31.34
N SER A 577 -28.70 -4.81 -30.74
CA SER A 577 -29.00 -6.10 -30.07
C SER A 577 -29.07 -7.29 -31.02
N GLY A 578 -29.25 -7.05 -32.33
CA GLY A 578 -29.17 -8.09 -33.37
C GLY A 578 -27.75 -8.36 -33.91
N VAL A 579 -26.79 -7.46 -33.68
CA VAL A 579 -25.46 -7.47 -34.33
C VAL A 579 -24.36 -7.91 -33.38
N ILE A 580 -24.49 -7.65 -32.08
CA ILE A 580 -23.54 -8.13 -31.06
C ILE A 580 -24.13 -9.37 -30.39
N LYS A 581 -23.68 -10.56 -30.79
CA LYS A 581 -23.96 -11.77 -30.01
C LYS A 581 -23.09 -11.75 -28.75
N ALA A 582 -23.51 -12.43 -27.69
CA ALA A 582 -22.70 -12.57 -26.48
C ALA A 582 -21.30 -13.19 -26.75
N THR A 583 -21.13 -13.86 -27.89
CA THR A 583 -19.84 -14.40 -28.36
C THR A 583 -18.89 -13.36 -28.97
N ASP A 584 -19.39 -12.17 -29.29
CA ASP A 584 -18.66 -11.13 -30.03
C ASP A 584 -18.21 -9.97 -29.11
N VAL A 585 -18.54 -10.03 -27.82
CA VAL A 585 -18.06 -9.11 -26.77
C VAL A 585 -16.87 -9.76 -26.08
N GLU A 586 -15.67 -9.51 -26.60
CA GLU A 586 -14.44 -9.75 -25.85
C GLU A 586 -14.15 -8.48 -25.03
N VAL A 587 -14.31 -8.57 -23.70
CA VAL A 587 -14.02 -7.46 -22.79
C VAL A 587 -12.49 -7.29 -22.73
N SER A 588 -11.98 -6.23 -23.35
CA SER A 588 -10.55 -5.89 -23.21
C SER A 588 -10.31 -5.31 -21.81
N GLU A 589 -9.76 -6.15 -20.94
CA GLU A 589 -8.99 -5.79 -19.74
C GLU A 589 -9.56 -4.64 -18.89
N LEU A 590 -10.58 -4.95 -18.08
CA LEU A 590 -10.55 -4.48 -16.70
C LEU A 590 -9.37 -5.21 -16.06
N SER A 591 -8.35 -4.47 -15.61
CA SER A 591 -7.16 -5.01 -14.95
C SER A 591 -7.56 -6.15 -14.02
N THR A 592 -7.05 -7.34 -14.32
CA THR A 592 -7.35 -8.57 -13.61
C THR A 592 -7.14 -8.35 -12.12
N ALA A 593 -8.14 -8.69 -11.30
CA ALA A 593 -7.81 -9.20 -9.98
C ALA A 593 -6.82 -10.35 -10.21
N THR A 594 -5.61 -10.19 -9.70
CA THR A 594 -4.55 -11.20 -9.65
C THR A 594 -5.11 -12.43 -8.93
N TYR A 595 -5.61 -13.36 -9.73
CA TYR A 595 -5.74 -14.77 -9.38
C TYR A 595 -4.83 -15.51 -10.36
N ASP A 596 -3.54 -15.28 -10.21
CA ASP A 596 -2.48 -15.64 -11.16
C ASP A 596 -1.89 -17.03 -10.89
N ASP A 597 -2.34 -17.69 -9.83
CA ASP A 597 -2.13 -19.10 -9.64
C ASP A 597 -3.34 -19.78 -8.95
N VAL A 598 -3.24 -21.11 -8.84
CA VAL A 598 -4.24 -21.93 -8.16
C VAL A 598 -4.37 -21.52 -6.68
N GLN A 599 -3.33 -20.92 -6.07
CA GLN A 599 -3.31 -20.48 -4.66
C GLN A 599 -4.30 -19.36 -4.39
N ASP A 600 -4.46 -18.43 -5.32
CA ASP A 600 -5.42 -17.33 -5.14
C ASP A 600 -6.88 -17.79 -5.28
N TYR A 601 -7.16 -18.78 -6.13
CA TYR A 601 -8.48 -19.43 -6.20
C TYR A 601 -8.81 -20.20 -4.91
N MET A 602 -7.78 -20.79 -4.27
CA MET A 602 -7.89 -21.54 -3.01
C MET A 602 -8.16 -20.64 -1.80
N ASN A 603 -7.53 -19.46 -1.73
CA ASN A 603 -7.74 -18.49 -0.65
C ASN A 603 -9.19 -17.96 -0.64
N PHE A 604 -9.85 -17.90 -1.80
CA PHE A 604 -11.25 -17.45 -1.92
C PHE A 604 -12.28 -18.57 -1.66
N HIS A 605 -11.92 -19.84 -1.90
CA HIS A 605 -12.86 -20.96 -1.85
C HIS A 605 -12.64 -22.00 -0.74
N GLY A 606 -11.55 -21.89 0.04
CA GLY A 606 -11.22 -22.76 1.18
C GLY A 606 -10.70 -24.15 0.80
N ASN A 607 -10.50 -25.03 1.80
CA ASN A 607 -9.99 -26.41 1.70
C ASN A 607 -10.93 -27.35 0.92
N ARG A 608 -11.14 -27.12 -0.38
CA ARG A 608 -11.91 -28.00 -1.26
C ARG A 608 -10.97 -28.69 -2.25
N THR A 609 -10.87 -30.01 -2.11
CA THR A 609 -10.20 -30.92 -3.07
C THR A 609 -10.85 -30.78 -4.44
N LEU A 610 -10.06 -30.52 -5.49
CA LEU A 610 -10.54 -30.55 -6.87
C LEU A 610 -10.36 -31.98 -7.41
N MET A 611 -11.44 -32.60 -7.87
CA MET A 611 -11.41 -33.90 -8.55
C MET A 611 -11.83 -33.71 -10.02
N SER A 612 -11.04 -34.25 -10.95
CA SER A 612 -11.31 -34.20 -12.39
C SER A 612 -11.26 -35.60 -12.99
N GLY A 613 -12.32 -35.96 -13.71
CA GLY A 613 -12.49 -37.27 -14.33
C GLY A 613 -13.30 -38.25 -13.47
N GLY A 614 -14.19 -39.01 -14.14
CA GLY A 614 -14.93 -40.14 -13.56
C GLY A 614 -16.02 -39.77 -12.54
N GLY A 615 -17.27 -40.19 -12.78
CA GLY A 615 -18.34 -40.02 -11.79
C GLY A 615 -18.25 -41.03 -10.64
N PHE A 616 -18.70 -40.63 -9.45
CA PHE A 616 -19.03 -41.54 -8.37
C PHE A 616 -20.49 -41.96 -8.54
N THR A 617 -20.74 -43.27 -8.57
CA THR A 617 -22.10 -43.80 -8.74
C THR A 617 -22.42 -44.77 -7.62
N ASP A 618 -23.55 -44.57 -6.95
CA ASP A 618 -24.12 -45.55 -6.04
C ASP A 618 -24.71 -46.71 -6.87
N ASN A 619 -24.23 -47.94 -6.64
CA ASN A 619 -24.74 -49.12 -7.33
C ASN A 619 -26.10 -49.59 -6.77
N GLY A 620 -26.55 -49.03 -5.66
CA GLY A 620 -27.84 -49.34 -5.03
C GLY A 620 -27.89 -50.70 -4.33
N ASP A 621 -26.75 -51.38 -4.19
CA ASP A 621 -26.59 -52.69 -3.55
C ASP A 621 -25.70 -52.66 -2.29
N GLY A 622 -25.41 -51.46 -1.78
CA GLY A 622 -24.50 -51.25 -0.65
C GLY A 622 -23.03 -51.03 -1.06
N THR A 623 -22.75 -50.90 -2.36
CA THR A 623 -21.43 -50.55 -2.90
C THR A 623 -21.49 -49.28 -3.76
N ALA A 624 -20.37 -48.55 -3.82
CA ALA A 624 -20.17 -47.45 -4.76
C ALA A 624 -19.14 -47.84 -5.84
N ALA A 625 -19.37 -47.35 -7.05
CA ALA A 625 -18.40 -47.39 -8.14
C ALA A 625 -17.70 -46.02 -8.25
N VAL A 626 -16.37 -46.06 -8.15
CA VAL A 626 -15.45 -44.95 -8.36
C VAL A 626 -14.80 -45.14 -9.74
N ALA A 627 -15.06 -44.25 -10.68
CA ALA A 627 -14.32 -44.25 -11.94
C ALA A 627 -12.90 -43.69 -11.75
N ALA A 628 -11.95 -44.10 -12.58
CA ALA A 628 -10.58 -43.58 -12.51
C ALA A 628 -10.56 -42.07 -12.79
N GLY A 629 -9.69 -41.34 -12.10
CA GLY A 629 -9.59 -39.90 -12.20
C GLY A 629 -8.31 -39.34 -11.61
N THR A 630 -8.19 -38.02 -11.64
CA THR A 630 -7.06 -37.28 -11.07
C THR A 630 -7.59 -36.36 -9.97
N GLY A 631 -7.04 -36.50 -8.78
CA GLY A 631 -7.31 -35.65 -7.62
C GLY A 631 -6.17 -34.67 -7.38
N TRP A 632 -6.46 -33.61 -6.63
CA TRP A 632 -5.46 -32.65 -6.15
C TRP A 632 -5.66 -32.37 -4.66
N CYS A 633 -4.59 -32.45 -3.86
CA CYS A 633 -4.61 -32.12 -2.42
C CYS A 633 -3.32 -31.42 -1.97
N LYS A 634 -3.37 -30.72 -0.83
CA LYS A 634 -2.16 -30.21 -0.16
C LYS A 634 -1.44 -31.36 0.57
N GLU A 635 -0.11 -31.33 0.61
CA GLU A 635 0.69 -32.33 1.35
C GLU A 635 0.50 -32.28 2.87
N THR A 636 0.10 -31.12 3.41
CA THR A 636 -0.21 -30.89 4.83
C THR A 636 -1.37 -29.90 4.95
N ASP A 637 -1.94 -29.75 6.14
CA ASP A 637 -2.98 -28.78 6.47
C ASP A 637 -2.50 -27.32 6.56
N SER A 638 -1.19 -27.08 6.41
CA SER A 638 -0.59 -25.74 6.38
C SER A 638 -1.07 -24.88 5.21
N ASP A 639 -1.27 -23.59 5.47
CA ASP A 639 -1.66 -22.59 4.47
C ASP A 639 -0.64 -22.44 3.33
N THR A 640 0.62 -22.80 3.58
CA THR A 640 1.74 -22.74 2.61
C THR A 640 2.14 -24.11 2.03
N ALA A 641 1.37 -25.17 2.33
CA ALA A 641 1.70 -26.52 1.89
C ALA A 641 1.66 -26.67 0.37
N VAL A 642 2.61 -27.43 -0.19
CA VAL A 642 2.68 -27.74 -1.62
C VAL A 642 1.48 -28.59 -2.03
N GLY A 643 0.82 -28.20 -3.13
CA GLY A 643 -0.24 -28.99 -3.75
C GLY A 643 0.31 -30.12 -4.62
N ARG A 644 -0.26 -31.32 -4.51
CA ARG A 644 0.06 -32.46 -5.37
C ARG A 644 -1.17 -32.96 -6.12
N PHE A 645 -0.96 -33.20 -7.41
CA PHE A 645 -1.84 -34.05 -8.20
C PHE A 645 -1.53 -35.51 -7.94
N PHE A 646 -2.56 -36.34 -7.88
CA PHE A 646 -2.45 -37.79 -7.81
C PHE A 646 -3.51 -38.43 -8.69
N ASP A 647 -3.16 -39.55 -9.32
CA ASP A 647 -4.12 -40.35 -10.09
C ASP A 647 -4.63 -41.48 -9.22
N PHE A 648 -5.95 -41.71 -9.23
CA PHE A 648 -6.58 -42.85 -8.57
C PHE A 648 -7.23 -43.77 -9.61
N SER A 649 -7.10 -45.08 -9.37
CA SER A 649 -7.66 -46.12 -10.24
C SER A 649 -9.15 -46.32 -9.99
N ALA A 650 -9.86 -46.84 -10.99
CA ALA A 650 -11.26 -47.21 -10.83
C ALA A 650 -11.41 -48.35 -9.81
N ASP A 651 -12.40 -48.23 -8.92
CA ASP A 651 -12.81 -49.28 -7.98
C ASP A 651 -14.33 -49.43 -8.00
N ASN A 652 -14.80 -50.63 -8.33
CA ASN A 652 -16.23 -50.94 -8.46
C ASN A 652 -16.79 -51.65 -7.23
N SER A 653 -16.08 -51.66 -6.10
CA SER A 653 -16.40 -52.49 -4.94
C SER A 653 -16.24 -51.80 -3.58
N VAL A 654 -16.31 -50.46 -3.54
CA VAL A 654 -16.19 -49.71 -2.28
C VAL A 654 -17.45 -49.94 -1.43
N SER A 655 -17.31 -50.71 -0.34
CA SER A 655 -18.41 -51.05 0.56
C SER A 655 -18.81 -49.83 1.40
N LEU A 656 -20.09 -49.46 1.40
CA LEU A 656 -20.63 -48.39 2.24
C LEU A 656 -21.16 -48.99 3.55
N THR A 657 -20.46 -48.77 4.66
CA THR A 657 -20.69 -49.50 5.92
C THR A 657 -21.85 -49.01 6.78
N ASP A 658 -22.41 -47.82 6.53
CA ASP A 658 -23.68 -47.39 7.15
C ASP A 658 -24.46 -46.34 6.32
N GLN A 659 -25.74 -46.12 6.66
CA GLN A 659 -26.64 -45.15 6.00
C GLN A 659 -26.62 -43.74 6.62
N VAL A 660 -25.62 -43.44 7.45
CA VAL A 660 -25.32 -42.09 7.95
C VAL A 660 -24.27 -41.49 7.02
N THR A 661 -24.25 -40.16 6.90
CA THR A 661 -23.39 -39.40 5.99
C THR A 661 -21.99 -40.00 5.84
N ASN A 662 -21.71 -40.63 4.70
CA ASN A 662 -20.41 -41.19 4.39
C ASN A 662 -19.51 -40.09 3.83
N TYR A 663 -18.35 -39.86 4.44
CA TYR A 663 -17.34 -38.91 3.97
C TYR A 663 -16.27 -39.65 3.17
N LEU A 664 -15.84 -39.07 2.06
CA LEU A 664 -14.65 -39.53 1.34
C LEU A 664 -13.42 -38.87 1.98
N TYR A 665 -12.55 -39.67 2.61
CA TYR A 665 -11.27 -39.20 3.15
C TYR A 665 -10.15 -39.67 2.23
N VAL A 666 -9.22 -38.76 1.91
CA VAL A 666 -7.98 -39.07 1.18
C VAL A 666 -6.89 -39.27 2.24
N ASP A 667 -6.30 -40.46 2.30
CA ASP A 667 -5.27 -40.79 3.29
C ASP A 667 -3.89 -40.47 2.72
N TYR A 668 -3.16 -39.55 3.36
CA TYR A 668 -1.80 -39.19 2.95
C TYR A 668 -0.77 -39.95 3.78
N ASN A 669 -0.46 -41.18 3.35
CA ASN A 669 0.54 -42.01 4.01
C ASN A 669 1.94 -41.75 3.46
N GLY A 670 2.63 -40.74 4.00
CA GLY A 670 4.09 -40.62 3.92
C GLY A 670 4.68 -40.38 2.52
N GLY A 671 3.99 -39.65 1.64
CA GLY A 671 4.57 -39.15 0.37
C GLY A 671 3.75 -39.42 -0.89
N THR A 672 2.64 -40.15 -0.79
CA THR A 672 1.68 -40.39 -1.88
C THR A 672 0.26 -40.35 -1.32
N PRO A 673 -0.63 -39.48 -1.83
CA PRO A 673 -2.05 -39.54 -1.48
C PRO A 673 -2.65 -40.86 -2.00
N GLN A 674 -3.40 -41.57 -1.16
CA GLN A 674 -4.13 -42.80 -1.52
C GLN A 674 -5.63 -42.59 -1.49
#